data_AF-A0A3N5RFU0-F1
#
_entry.id   AF-A0A3N5RFU0-F1
#
_cell.length_a   1.000
_cell.length_b   1.000
_cell.length_c   1.000
_cell.angle_alpha   90.00
_cell.angle_beta   90.00
_cell.angle_gamma   90.00
#
_symmetry.space_group_name_H-M   'P 1'
#
loop_
_entity.id
_entity.type
_entity.pdbx_description
1 polymer ?
#
loop_
_entity_poly.entity_id
_entity_poly.type
_entity_poly.pdbx_seq_one_letter_code
_entity_poly.pdbx_strand_id
1 'polypeptide(L)'
;MFVRSLWNSWRSKISTHSGCRRRARIARTPVRAAEVLECRALLSAYSLAVNGANIEVIKDGDLLHSQALVDSTAISIVGEANGSDTLTIDFSGGNPIPGLGVTFDGLGGPGIDSLVITGGTFTTNTYTATSPDSGSIDLDGSVVTYMGLEPITNTGTVADVIFTLPGTADMVTLTNPDVGQSRLSGSTFENTTFLNPTGSLTINGAANDSLIFGTSAYTLSGGLVLAGIGTVTSNQNLTLGSLTWSGTRYTQTPGTSLTSAGVIDLDASNSITFNGTATGTSLQLASAGTVGAAIQSGSGSALTATAGNVEFSTPNAGVGLRGNLTVTGGDLVSSGLRGFTASGPLSHIDTNGGTATFTHSHVGLASMDTEGGAIHTTMKLLTTDLGNLMYIETGNIVYYPGSTLFIDPSAVDIPSTPPPVYVNVIRALTGDIIGFENLSVSSGLDIEGNYTAFYPTHMLGGSDQIQLTALEAMPIVITGAGDYRIVRDPQGPGVNDDLVQVYKNSLLFTQQLYLGTNYISITGASGASADSLEVDYSGGNPVPVEGVSFNGLSGGGVDTLSVTNGTRTIMAFSYTSTESGTIRSDGYQISFSEVEAGTTPISVTGTTLNAVFNAPAAATTVTLSELAGGESQVSGGGIATTKMVDPTVSLTIN
;
A
#
# COMPACT_ATOMS: atom_id res chain seq x y z
N MET A 1 38.69 69.09 -45.71
CA MET A 1 39.48 68.79 -44.49
C MET A 1 38.68 68.10 -43.39
N PHE A 2 37.35 68.27 -43.30
CA PHE A 2 36.50 67.63 -42.27
C PHE A 2 36.27 66.11 -42.41
N VAL A 3 36.33 65.55 -43.63
CA VAL A 3 36.05 64.12 -43.88
C VAL A 3 37.23 63.19 -43.54
N ARG A 4 38.47 63.71 -43.52
CA ARG A 4 39.67 62.93 -43.15
C ARG A 4 39.83 62.72 -41.64
N SER A 5 39.26 63.61 -40.82
CA SER A 5 39.35 63.53 -39.35
C SER A 5 38.43 62.44 -38.78
N LEU A 6 37.20 62.34 -39.29
CA LEU A 6 36.25 61.29 -38.91
C LEU A 6 36.70 59.89 -39.35
N TRP A 7 37.40 59.77 -40.48
CA TRP A 7 37.88 58.48 -40.97
C TRP A 7 39.02 57.88 -40.12
N ASN A 8 39.88 58.73 -39.54
CA ASN A 8 40.98 58.28 -38.68
C ASN A 8 40.52 57.97 -37.25
N SER A 9 39.49 58.65 -36.74
CA SER A 9 38.89 58.34 -35.43
C SER A 9 38.18 56.98 -35.41
N TRP A 10 37.52 56.61 -36.52
CA TRP A 10 36.83 55.32 -36.65
C TRP A 10 37.79 54.12 -36.79
N ARG A 11 38.98 54.32 -37.38
CA ARG A 11 40.00 53.25 -37.51
C ARG A 11 40.64 52.83 -36.19
N SER A 12 40.70 53.71 -35.17
CA SER A 12 41.38 53.36 -33.91
C SER A 12 40.53 52.56 -32.92
N LYS A 13 39.21 52.48 -33.13
CA LYS A 13 38.29 51.77 -32.21
C LYS A 13 37.91 50.33 -32.64
N ILE A 14 38.42 49.83 -33.77
CA ILE A 14 38.06 48.49 -34.33
C ILE A 14 39.27 47.53 -34.35
N SER A 15 40.36 47.84 -33.64
CA SER A 15 41.62 47.09 -33.69
C SER A 15 41.76 45.94 -32.67
N THR A 16 40.68 45.43 -32.07
CA THR A 16 40.77 44.36 -31.04
C THR A 16 39.89 43.13 -31.31
N HIS A 17 39.47 42.87 -32.54
CA HIS A 17 38.90 41.56 -32.92
C HIS A 17 39.81 40.86 -33.93
N SER A 18 40.81 40.16 -33.39
CA SER A 18 41.63 39.18 -34.10
C SER A 18 40.76 37.99 -34.50
N GLY A 19 40.21 38.00 -35.71
CA GLY A 19 39.47 36.86 -36.26
C GLY A 19 38.85 37.05 -37.65
N CYS A 20 38.45 38.26 -38.05
CA CYS A 20 37.77 38.46 -39.34
C CYS A 20 38.74 38.62 -40.54
N ARG A 21 38.85 37.62 -41.42
CA ARG A 21 39.43 37.82 -42.77
C ARG A 21 38.37 38.35 -43.75
N ARG A 22 38.57 39.55 -44.30
CA ARG A 22 37.70 40.13 -45.34
C ARG A 22 38.03 39.56 -46.73
N ARG A 23 37.07 38.92 -47.40
CA ARG A 23 37.08 38.80 -48.87
C ARG A 23 36.25 39.93 -49.48
N ALA A 24 36.89 41.02 -49.88
CA ALA A 24 36.24 42.09 -50.63
C ALA A 24 36.15 41.71 -52.12
N ARG A 25 34.94 41.46 -52.63
CA ARG A 25 34.70 41.41 -54.09
C ARG A 25 34.32 42.82 -54.55
N ILE A 26 35.18 43.45 -55.34
CA ILE A 26 34.95 44.81 -55.85
C ILE A 26 33.84 44.75 -56.91
N ALA A 27 32.64 45.24 -56.58
CA ALA A 27 31.60 45.55 -57.54
C ALA A 27 31.69 47.04 -57.93
N ARG A 28 31.75 47.33 -59.23
CA ARG A 28 31.74 48.69 -59.80
C ARG A 28 30.30 49.16 -59.99
N THR A 29 29.63 49.67 -58.96
CA THR A 29 28.48 50.60 -59.07
C THR A 29 28.10 51.20 -57.70
N PRO A 30 27.65 52.47 -57.62
CA PRO A 30 27.35 53.11 -56.36
C PRO A 30 25.86 52.93 -56.00
N VAL A 31 25.51 51.80 -55.38
CA VAL A 31 24.26 51.66 -54.63
C VAL A 31 24.61 50.99 -53.30
N ARG A 32 24.11 51.56 -52.20
CA ARG A 32 24.37 51.20 -50.80
C ARG A 32 24.49 49.68 -50.61
N ALA A 33 25.72 49.18 -50.56
CA ALA A 33 26.01 47.84 -50.09
C ALA A 33 25.91 47.87 -48.56
N ALA A 34 24.84 47.29 -48.02
CA ALA A 34 24.90 46.79 -46.66
C ALA A 34 25.95 45.67 -46.65
N GLU A 35 27.14 45.95 -46.12
CA GLU A 35 28.09 44.90 -45.74
C GLU A 35 27.39 44.09 -44.64
N VAL A 36 26.79 42.96 -45.01
CA VAL A 36 26.45 41.91 -44.05
C VAL A 36 27.79 41.35 -43.59
N LEU A 37 28.22 41.80 -42.42
CA LEU A 37 29.36 41.24 -41.71
C LEU A 37 28.92 39.85 -41.24
N GLU A 38 29.03 38.84 -42.10
CA GLU A 38 28.90 37.45 -41.67
C GLU A 38 30.11 37.13 -40.80
N CYS A 39 29.96 37.39 -39.50
CA CYS A 39 30.78 36.77 -38.48
C CYS A 39 30.39 35.29 -38.49
N ARG A 40 30.96 34.50 -39.41
CA ARG A 40 30.98 33.06 -39.25
C ARG A 40 31.74 32.82 -37.95
N ALA A 41 31.10 32.17 -36.99
CA ALA A 41 31.81 31.58 -35.86
C ALA A 41 33.01 30.80 -36.43
N LEU A 42 34.18 31.01 -35.83
CA LEU A 42 35.34 30.18 -36.13
C LEU A 42 34.97 28.78 -35.64
N LEU A 43 34.60 27.93 -36.59
CA LEU A 43 34.31 26.53 -36.37
C LEU A 43 35.60 25.79 -36.68
N SER A 44 36.23 25.15 -35.71
CA SER A 44 37.30 24.18 -35.99
C SER A 44 36.70 22.79 -35.98
N ALA A 45 36.90 22.03 -37.05
CA ALA A 45 36.55 20.62 -37.09
C ALA A 45 37.81 19.76 -37.10
N TYR A 46 38.09 19.10 -35.99
CA TYR A 46 39.12 18.08 -35.87
C TYR A 46 38.52 16.70 -36.18
N SER A 47 39.27 15.87 -36.90
CA SER A 47 38.96 14.46 -37.10
C SER A 47 40.18 13.61 -36.76
N LEU A 48 39.94 12.52 -36.04
CA LEU A 48 40.92 11.52 -35.62
C LEU A 48 40.49 10.15 -36.15
N ALA A 49 41.29 9.55 -37.02
CA ALA A 49 40.95 8.27 -37.67
C ALA A 49 42.19 7.42 -37.92
N VAL A 50 42.00 6.11 -38.13
CA VAL A 50 43.04 5.22 -38.65
C VAL A 50 42.99 5.17 -40.18
N ASN A 51 44.14 5.36 -40.81
CA ASN A 51 44.36 5.14 -42.24
C ASN A 51 45.52 4.16 -42.45
N GLY A 52 45.19 2.90 -42.72
CA GLY A 52 46.17 1.82 -42.77
C GLY A 52 46.77 1.53 -41.39
N ALA A 53 48.08 1.68 -41.23
CA ALA A 53 48.76 1.54 -39.94
C ALA A 53 48.90 2.88 -39.19
N ASN A 54 48.54 3.99 -39.84
CA ASN A 54 48.74 5.32 -39.30
C ASN A 54 47.47 5.84 -38.63
N ILE A 55 47.66 6.59 -37.57
CA ILE A 55 46.69 7.52 -37.01
C ILE A 55 46.82 8.86 -37.72
N GLU A 56 45.71 9.45 -38.15
CA GLU A 56 45.66 10.73 -38.83
C GLU A 56 44.85 11.75 -38.00
N VAL A 57 45.42 12.94 -37.84
CA VAL A 57 44.74 14.11 -37.27
C VAL A 57 44.50 15.12 -38.39
N ILE A 58 43.24 15.42 -38.66
CA ILE A 58 42.80 16.34 -39.71
C ILE A 58 42.11 17.53 -39.05
N LYS A 59 42.40 18.75 -39.51
CA LYS A 59 41.67 19.97 -39.12
C LYS A 59 41.10 20.65 -40.35
N ASP A 60 39.79 20.85 -40.38
CA ASP A 60 39.09 21.54 -41.47
C ASP A 60 39.36 20.95 -42.87
N GLY A 61 39.66 19.65 -42.92
CA GLY A 61 40.01 18.90 -44.14
C GLY A 61 41.51 18.85 -44.46
N ASP A 62 42.34 19.61 -43.76
CA ASP A 62 43.79 19.59 -43.92
C ASP A 62 44.42 18.55 -42.96
N LEU A 63 45.25 17.64 -43.51
CA LEU A 63 46.01 16.69 -42.71
C LEU A 63 47.07 17.42 -41.89
N LEU A 64 46.90 17.45 -40.56
CA LEU A 64 47.86 18.07 -39.64
C LEU A 64 48.96 17.09 -39.23
N HIS A 65 48.59 15.83 -38.99
CA HIS A 65 49.51 14.83 -38.48
C HIS A 65 49.19 13.43 -39.01
N SER A 66 50.22 12.63 -39.29
CA SER A 66 50.10 11.20 -39.62
C SER A 66 51.30 10.47 -39.01
N GLN A 67 51.04 9.48 -38.16
CA GLN A 67 52.07 8.68 -37.48
C GLN A 67 51.58 7.23 -37.39
N ALA A 68 52.47 6.24 -37.36
CA ALA A 68 52.08 4.87 -37.06
C ALA A 68 51.43 4.79 -35.67
N LEU A 69 50.25 4.16 -35.55
CA LEU A 69 49.51 4.06 -34.29
C LEU A 69 50.35 3.39 -33.19
N VAL A 70 51.16 2.40 -33.56
CA VAL A 70 52.07 1.69 -32.65
C VAL A 70 53.18 2.56 -32.06
N ASP A 71 53.51 3.68 -32.71
CA ASP A 71 54.51 4.64 -32.26
C ASP A 71 53.89 5.83 -31.52
N SER A 72 52.55 5.94 -31.49
CA SER A 72 51.82 6.97 -30.78
C SER A 72 51.50 6.51 -29.35
N THR A 73 51.74 7.38 -28.38
CA THR A 73 51.48 7.08 -26.96
C THR A 73 50.23 7.76 -26.43
N ALA A 74 50.02 9.03 -26.76
CA ALA A 74 48.86 9.83 -26.39
C ALA A 74 48.57 10.88 -27.47
N ILE A 75 47.34 11.40 -27.50
CA ILE A 75 46.96 12.57 -28.30
C ILE A 75 46.34 13.63 -27.40
N SER A 76 46.72 14.89 -27.61
CA SER A 76 46.10 16.04 -26.96
C SER A 76 45.65 17.02 -28.04
N ILE A 77 44.36 17.32 -28.06
CA ILE A 77 43.72 18.29 -28.95
C ILE A 77 43.19 19.42 -28.08
N VAL A 78 43.57 20.64 -28.41
CA VAL A 78 43.11 21.85 -27.73
C VAL A 78 42.35 22.69 -28.77
N GLY A 79 41.11 23.04 -28.43
CA GLY A 79 40.23 23.89 -29.22
C GLY A 79 40.72 25.33 -29.37
N GLU A 80 39.98 26.13 -30.11
CA GLU A 80 40.16 27.56 -30.25
C GLU A 80 39.35 28.33 -29.21
N ALA A 81 39.99 29.22 -28.46
CA ALA A 81 39.31 30.01 -27.43
C ALA A 81 38.12 30.82 -27.99
N ASN A 82 36.94 30.64 -27.38
CA ASN A 82 35.67 31.27 -27.78
C ASN A 82 35.13 30.85 -29.16
N GLY A 83 35.77 29.88 -29.83
CA GLY A 83 35.28 29.24 -31.05
C GLY A 83 34.36 28.07 -30.72
N SER A 84 33.69 27.53 -31.74
CA SER A 84 33.03 26.23 -31.62
C SER A 84 33.97 25.18 -32.19
N ASP A 85 34.40 24.22 -31.39
CA ASP A 85 35.29 23.15 -31.82
C ASP A 85 34.59 21.80 -31.82
N THR A 86 34.72 21.04 -32.90
CA THR A 86 34.23 19.66 -32.96
C THR A 86 35.41 18.72 -33.09
N LEU A 87 35.55 17.74 -32.18
CA LEU A 87 36.39 16.58 -32.38
C LEU A 87 35.55 15.39 -32.82
N THR A 88 35.84 14.86 -34.01
CA THR A 88 35.29 13.57 -34.48
C THR A 88 36.34 12.47 -34.31
N ILE A 89 36.01 11.40 -33.59
CA ILE A 89 36.84 10.20 -33.48
C ILE A 89 36.16 9.09 -34.29
N ASP A 90 36.78 8.68 -35.39
CA ASP A 90 36.22 7.72 -36.33
C ASP A 90 36.85 6.32 -36.17
N PHE A 91 36.05 5.39 -35.65
CA PHE A 91 36.38 3.99 -35.46
C PHE A 91 36.08 3.12 -36.70
N SER A 92 35.59 3.70 -37.81
CA SER A 92 35.25 2.94 -39.02
C SER A 92 36.47 2.23 -39.65
N GLY A 93 37.67 2.78 -39.47
CA GLY A 93 38.97 2.22 -39.90
C GLY A 93 39.69 1.36 -38.86
N GLY A 94 39.09 1.13 -37.69
CA GLY A 94 39.74 0.53 -36.51
C GLY A 94 39.93 1.53 -35.38
N ASN A 95 40.52 1.11 -34.26
CA ASN A 95 40.69 1.94 -33.06
C ASN A 95 41.75 3.05 -33.27
N PRO A 96 41.37 4.34 -33.31
CA PRO A 96 42.30 5.44 -33.47
C PRO A 96 42.82 5.99 -32.12
N ILE A 97 42.66 5.28 -31.01
CA ILE A 97 43.07 5.76 -29.68
C ILE A 97 44.40 5.10 -29.26
N PRO A 98 45.48 5.87 -29.03
CA PRO A 98 46.74 5.36 -28.49
C PRO A 98 46.61 4.80 -27.08
N GLY A 99 47.62 4.06 -26.61
CA GLY A 99 47.57 3.36 -25.32
C GLY A 99 47.36 4.23 -24.07
N LEU A 100 47.74 5.52 -24.09
CA LEU A 100 47.46 6.47 -23.00
C LEU A 100 46.24 7.36 -23.27
N GLY A 101 45.52 7.14 -24.37
CA GLY A 101 44.25 7.79 -24.67
C GLY A 101 44.36 9.09 -25.49
N VAL A 102 43.21 9.75 -25.59
CA VAL A 102 43.02 11.07 -26.20
C VAL A 102 42.56 12.06 -25.13
N THR A 103 43.08 13.28 -25.14
CA THR A 103 42.55 14.41 -24.37
C THR A 103 42.02 15.47 -25.32
N PHE A 104 40.80 15.94 -25.10
CA PHE A 104 40.19 17.04 -25.84
C PHE A 104 39.77 18.16 -24.90
N ASP A 105 40.36 19.34 -25.05
CA ASP A 105 40.05 20.53 -24.27
C ASP A 105 39.41 21.58 -25.18
N GLY A 106 38.10 21.82 -25.05
CA GLY A 106 37.38 22.86 -25.78
C GLY A 106 37.73 24.28 -25.31
N LEU A 107 38.45 24.43 -24.19
CA LEU A 107 38.75 25.70 -23.50
C LEU A 107 37.52 26.45 -22.97
N GLY A 108 36.31 26.00 -23.30
CA GLY A 108 35.05 26.63 -22.96
C GLY A 108 34.86 28.02 -23.56
N GLY A 109 33.71 28.64 -23.27
CA GLY A 109 33.40 30.00 -23.67
C GLY A 109 32.02 30.13 -24.34
N PRO A 110 31.78 31.18 -25.15
CA PRO A 110 30.50 31.38 -25.83
C PRO A 110 30.31 30.47 -27.05
N GLY A 111 31.33 29.69 -27.43
CA GLY A 111 31.25 28.68 -28.47
C GLY A 111 30.50 27.44 -28.02
N ILE A 112 30.46 26.44 -28.90
CA ILE A 112 29.82 25.14 -28.65
C ILE A 112 30.86 24.11 -29.04
N ASP A 113 31.41 23.43 -28.04
CA ASP A 113 32.46 22.45 -28.24
C ASP A 113 31.87 21.04 -28.18
N SER A 114 32.21 20.16 -29.11
CA SER A 114 31.49 18.89 -29.27
C SER A 114 32.42 17.73 -29.53
N LEU A 115 32.10 16.58 -28.93
CA LEU A 115 32.78 15.33 -29.17
C LEU A 115 31.84 14.36 -29.89
N VAL A 116 32.26 13.91 -31.07
CA VAL A 116 31.53 12.96 -31.91
C VAL A 116 32.34 11.68 -32.04
N ILE A 117 31.77 10.56 -31.64
CA ILE A 117 32.33 9.22 -31.85
C ILE A 117 31.52 8.55 -32.95
N THR A 118 32.18 8.13 -34.03
CA THR A 118 31.55 7.47 -35.18
C THR A 118 32.09 6.09 -35.44
N GLY A 119 31.20 5.18 -35.82
CA GLY A 119 31.56 3.78 -36.08
C GLY A 119 31.99 3.03 -34.81
N GLY A 120 32.62 1.87 -35.02
CA GLY A 120 33.04 0.98 -33.94
C GLY A 120 31.92 0.05 -33.43
N THR A 121 32.34 -1.03 -32.80
CA THR A 121 31.49 -1.98 -32.08
C THR A 121 32.17 -2.27 -30.77
N PHE A 122 31.48 -1.99 -29.67
CA PHE A 122 32.01 -2.05 -28.32
C PHE A 122 31.25 -3.08 -27.49
N THR A 123 31.91 -3.64 -26.50
CA THR A 123 31.28 -4.45 -25.46
C THR A 123 30.69 -3.52 -24.41
N THR A 124 31.49 -2.60 -23.88
CA THR A 124 31.05 -1.66 -22.84
C THR A 124 31.57 -0.25 -23.11
N ASN A 125 30.67 0.72 -23.08
CA ASN A 125 31.01 2.14 -23.06
C ASN A 125 30.74 2.71 -21.66
N THR A 126 31.79 3.21 -21.00
CA THR A 126 31.67 3.83 -19.67
C THR A 126 31.90 5.33 -19.76
N TYR A 127 30.90 6.11 -19.41
CA TYR A 127 30.93 7.56 -19.31
C TYR A 127 31.07 7.96 -17.85
N THR A 128 32.15 8.64 -17.49
CA THR A 128 32.37 9.15 -16.12
C THR A 128 32.40 10.66 -16.15
N ALA A 129 31.41 11.30 -15.54
CA ALA A 129 31.33 12.76 -15.47
C ALA A 129 32.02 13.28 -14.19
N THR A 130 32.78 14.36 -14.32
CA THR A 130 33.49 15.01 -13.20
C THR A 130 33.02 16.44 -12.94
N SER A 131 32.48 17.13 -13.94
CA SER A 131 31.83 18.44 -13.85
C SER A 131 30.78 18.58 -14.96
N PRO A 132 30.03 19.69 -15.04
CA PRO A 132 29.07 19.92 -16.12
C PRO A 132 29.63 19.64 -17.51
N ASP A 133 30.88 20.06 -17.73
CA ASP A 133 31.58 20.16 -19.00
C ASP A 133 32.83 19.26 -19.09
N SER A 134 33.08 18.37 -18.12
CA SER A 134 34.28 17.52 -18.10
C SER A 134 34.02 16.09 -17.63
N GLY A 135 34.87 15.18 -18.12
CA GLY A 135 34.81 13.78 -17.76
C GLY A 135 35.68 12.90 -18.63
N SER A 136 35.39 11.61 -18.65
CA SER A 136 36.04 10.62 -19.50
C SER A 136 35.06 9.63 -20.10
N ILE A 137 35.40 9.09 -21.26
CA ILE A 137 34.71 8.00 -21.95
C ILE A 137 35.70 6.86 -22.14
N ASP A 138 35.38 5.69 -21.61
CA ASP A 138 36.13 4.45 -21.83
C ASP A 138 35.35 3.55 -22.80
N LEU A 139 35.95 3.29 -23.96
CA LEU A 139 35.42 2.46 -25.04
C LEU A 139 36.25 1.17 -25.13
N ASP A 140 35.93 0.16 -24.32
CA ASP A 140 36.68 -1.10 -24.18
C ASP A 140 38.21 -0.93 -23.92
N GLY A 141 38.57 0.00 -23.04
CA GLY A 141 39.96 0.35 -22.71
C GLY A 141 40.53 1.52 -23.53
N SER A 142 39.77 2.02 -24.51
CA SER A 142 40.15 3.19 -25.33
C SER A 142 39.59 4.46 -24.70
N VAL A 143 40.44 5.20 -24.01
CA VAL A 143 39.99 6.31 -23.16
C VAL A 143 40.08 7.66 -23.86
N VAL A 144 39.00 8.44 -23.77
CA VAL A 144 38.93 9.86 -24.15
C VAL A 144 38.65 10.67 -22.88
N THR A 145 39.53 11.61 -22.54
CA THR A 145 39.29 12.60 -21.48
C THR A 145 38.90 13.93 -22.13
N TYR A 146 37.89 14.60 -21.58
CA TYR A 146 37.41 15.86 -22.14
C TYR A 146 37.18 16.95 -21.08
N MET A 147 37.27 18.21 -21.52
CA MET A 147 37.00 19.41 -20.71
C MET A 147 36.43 20.52 -21.58
N GLY A 148 35.47 21.28 -21.05
CA GLY A 148 34.81 22.39 -21.75
C GLY A 148 34.04 21.92 -22.98
N LEU A 149 33.21 20.87 -22.87
CA LEU A 149 32.36 20.40 -23.97
C LEU A 149 30.90 20.76 -23.73
N GLU A 150 30.13 20.89 -24.82
CA GLU A 150 28.68 20.98 -24.91
C GLU A 150 28.18 20.61 -26.34
N PRO A 151 28.03 19.34 -26.84
CA PRO A 151 27.75 18.07 -26.14
C PRO A 151 28.57 16.83 -26.64
N ILE A 152 28.18 15.62 -26.22
CA ILE A 152 28.73 14.33 -26.70
C ILE A 152 27.72 13.57 -27.57
N THR A 153 28.18 13.05 -28.71
CA THR A 153 27.40 12.13 -29.57
C THR A 153 28.20 10.87 -29.87
N ASN A 154 27.64 9.69 -29.60
CA ASN A 154 28.26 8.40 -29.92
C ASN A 154 27.32 7.56 -30.81
N THR A 155 27.78 7.24 -32.01
CA THR A 155 27.03 6.43 -32.99
C THR A 155 27.55 5.00 -33.14
N GLY A 156 28.54 4.60 -32.32
CA GLY A 156 29.02 3.24 -32.27
C GLY A 156 28.00 2.28 -31.66
N THR A 157 28.01 1.03 -32.11
CA THR A 157 27.16 -0.01 -31.52
C THR A 157 27.79 -0.53 -30.23
N VAL A 158 26.97 -0.86 -29.24
CA VAL A 158 27.46 -1.27 -27.92
C VAL A 158 26.51 -2.26 -27.25
N ALA A 159 27.06 -3.23 -26.52
CA ALA A 159 26.24 -4.14 -25.71
C ALA A 159 25.78 -3.45 -24.41
N ASP A 160 26.69 -2.85 -23.66
CA ASP A 160 26.39 -2.21 -22.37
C ASP A 160 26.87 -0.75 -22.32
N VAL A 161 26.01 0.15 -21.88
CA VAL A 161 26.34 1.56 -21.61
C VAL A 161 26.26 1.81 -20.12
N ILE A 162 27.31 2.39 -19.55
CA ILE A 162 27.39 2.74 -18.13
C ILE A 162 27.64 4.23 -18.01
N PHE A 163 26.77 4.95 -17.31
CA PHE A 163 27.00 6.32 -16.88
C PHE A 163 27.33 6.35 -15.39
N THR A 164 28.41 7.02 -15.02
CA THR A 164 28.73 7.38 -13.64
C THR A 164 28.60 8.88 -13.50
N LEU A 165 27.55 9.30 -12.81
CA LEU A 165 27.24 10.69 -12.58
C LEU A 165 28.16 11.29 -11.49
N PRO A 166 28.32 12.62 -11.43
CA PRO A 166 29.06 13.25 -10.35
C PRO A 166 28.44 12.96 -8.99
N GLY A 167 29.20 13.06 -7.90
CA GLY A 167 28.69 12.83 -6.54
C GLY A 167 27.76 13.93 -6.00
N THR A 168 27.29 14.84 -6.84
CA THR A 168 26.36 15.93 -6.48
C THR A 168 24.92 15.48 -6.68
N ALA A 169 23.96 16.26 -6.14
CA ALA A 169 22.54 16.00 -6.41
C ALA A 169 22.22 16.33 -7.87
N ASP A 170 21.70 15.36 -8.61
CA ASP A 170 21.44 15.50 -10.03
C ASP A 170 19.95 15.38 -10.38
N MET A 171 19.50 16.20 -11.33
CA MET A 171 18.21 16.05 -11.99
C MET A 171 18.46 15.51 -13.40
N VAL A 172 18.28 14.21 -13.54
CA VAL A 172 18.59 13.44 -14.73
C VAL A 172 17.34 13.32 -15.60
N THR A 173 17.45 13.67 -16.87
CA THR A 173 16.42 13.42 -17.87
C THR A 173 16.89 12.38 -18.87
N LEU A 174 16.10 11.32 -19.05
CA LEU A 174 16.33 10.28 -20.05
C LEU A 174 15.30 10.39 -21.19
N THR A 175 15.78 10.53 -22.43
CA THR A 175 14.93 10.76 -23.62
C THR A 175 15.34 9.85 -24.78
N ASN A 176 14.42 9.62 -25.73
CA ASN A 176 14.74 9.05 -27.05
C ASN A 176 14.72 10.18 -28.10
N PRO A 177 15.88 10.78 -28.46
CA PRO A 177 15.91 11.86 -29.45
C PRO A 177 15.60 11.38 -30.87
N ASP A 178 15.87 10.10 -31.18
CA ASP A 178 15.56 9.44 -32.45
C ASP A 178 15.32 7.94 -32.23
N VAL A 179 14.91 7.22 -33.27
CA VAL A 179 14.68 5.78 -33.26
C VAL A 179 15.98 5.04 -32.94
N GLY A 180 15.94 4.20 -31.90
CA GLY A 180 17.08 3.41 -31.48
C GLY A 180 18.20 4.22 -30.82
N GLN A 181 17.93 5.47 -30.43
CA GLN A 181 18.85 6.32 -29.68
C GLN A 181 18.27 6.70 -28.33
N SER A 182 19.17 6.84 -27.35
CA SER A 182 18.90 7.43 -26.05
C SER A 182 19.73 8.69 -25.89
N ARG A 183 19.23 9.63 -25.09
CA ARG A 183 19.99 10.78 -24.61
C ARG A 183 19.79 10.95 -23.11
N LEU A 184 20.93 11.00 -22.41
CA LEU A 184 21.00 11.34 -21.01
C LEU A 184 21.39 12.81 -20.88
N SER A 185 20.65 13.55 -20.05
CA SER A 185 20.81 14.99 -19.85
C SER A 185 20.73 15.37 -18.38
N GLY A 186 21.54 16.35 -17.96
CA GLY A 186 21.57 16.91 -16.61
C GLY A 186 22.31 18.25 -16.59
N SER A 187 22.29 18.97 -15.48
CA SER A 187 23.01 20.25 -15.32
C SER A 187 24.45 20.10 -14.80
N THR A 188 24.81 18.90 -14.37
CA THR A 188 26.05 18.58 -13.66
C THR A 188 26.99 17.69 -14.46
N PHE A 189 26.56 17.25 -15.64
CA PHE A 189 27.32 16.44 -16.58
C PHE A 189 26.87 16.72 -18.01
N GLU A 190 27.69 16.28 -18.97
CA GLU A 190 27.45 16.58 -20.36
C GLU A 190 26.30 15.81 -21.00
N ASN A 191 25.55 16.51 -21.86
CA ASN A 191 24.48 15.89 -22.63
C ASN A 191 25.07 14.85 -23.57
N THR A 192 24.68 13.59 -23.40
CA THR A 192 25.24 12.48 -24.16
C THR A 192 24.14 11.78 -24.95
N THR A 193 24.25 11.80 -26.28
CA THR A 193 23.39 11.03 -27.19
C THR A 193 24.12 9.78 -27.66
N PHE A 194 23.47 8.62 -27.55
CA PHE A 194 24.08 7.31 -27.86
C PHE A 194 23.07 6.35 -28.49
N LEU A 195 23.54 5.37 -29.26
CA LEU A 195 22.70 4.27 -29.72
C LEU A 195 22.25 3.42 -28.53
N ASN A 196 21.00 2.98 -28.55
CA ASN A 196 20.44 2.12 -27.50
C ASN A 196 21.28 0.83 -27.36
N PRO A 197 21.78 0.52 -26.15
CA PRO A 197 22.52 -0.71 -25.92
C PRO A 197 21.66 -1.96 -26.16
N THR A 198 22.28 -3.02 -26.67
CA THR A 198 21.59 -4.30 -26.90
C THR A 198 21.44 -5.14 -25.64
N GLY A 199 22.35 -4.97 -24.67
CA GLY A 199 22.37 -5.59 -23.35
C GLY A 199 21.71 -4.72 -22.30
N SER A 200 22.41 -3.68 -21.81
CA SER A 200 21.91 -2.81 -20.73
C SER A 200 22.34 -1.34 -20.81
N LEU A 201 21.49 -0.46 -20.29
CA LEU A 201 21.83 0.90 -19.89
C LEU A 201 21.88 0.95 -18.36
N THR A 202 23.05 1.24 -17.81
CA THR A 202 23.28 1.44 -16.38
C THR A 202 23.53 2.92 -16.09
N ILE A 203 22.81 3.49 -15.13
CA ILE A 203 23.04 4.85 -14.62
C ILE A 203 23.37 4.74 -13.13
N ASN A 204 24.62 5.04 -12.79
CA ASN A 204 25.13 5.11 -11.43
C ASN A 204 25.08 6.57 -10.95
N GLY A 205 24.18 6.86 -10.03
CA GLY A 205 24.09 8.16 -9.36
C GLY A 205 24.33 8.08 -7.86
N ALA A 206 23.87 9.10 -7.15
CA ALA A 206 23.87 9.24 -5.70
C ALA A 206 22.44 9.30 -5.14
N ALA A 207 22.26 8.94 -3.86
CA ALA A 207 20.95 8.72 -3.24
C ALA A 207 19.99 9.93 -3.24
N ASN A 208 20.50 11.12 -3.54
CA ASN A 208 19.77 12.37 -3.68
C ASN A 208 19.43 12.74 -5.14
N ASP A 209 19.79 11.88 -6.09
CA ASP A 209 19.49 12.07 -7.50
C ASP A 209 18.04 11.75 -7.82
N SER A 210 17.56 12.41 -8.88
CA SER A 210 16.24 12.19 -9.44
C SER A 210 16.34 11.89 -10.92
N LEU A 211 15.61 10.87 -11.38
CA LEU A 211 15.46 10.57 -12.79
C LEU A 211 14.02 10.79 -13.24
N ILE A 212 13.87 11.52 -14.33
CA ILE A 212 12.62 11.70 -15.05
C ILE A 212 12.79 11.28 -16.51
N PHE A 213 11.76 10.67 -17.09
CA PHE A 213 11.73 10.43 -18.53
C PHE A 213 11.26 11.70 -19.26
N GLY A 214 11.62 11.84 -20.53
CA GLY A 214 11.27 13.00 -21.35
C GLY A 214 9.75 13.22 -21.54
N THR A 215 9.39 13.99 -22.57
CA THR A 215 7.99 14.31 -22.88
C THR A 215 7.31 13.31 -23.82
N SER A 216 8.02 12.26 -24.24
CA SER A 216 7.58 11.27 -25.21
C SER A 216 7.79 9.86 -24.65
N ALA A 217 7.06 8.88 -25.20
CA ALA A 217 7.27 7.47 -24.85
C ALA A 217 8.76 7.07 -25.00
N TYR A 218 9.24 6.27 -24.05
CA TYR A 218 10.62 5.81 -24.02
C TYR A 218 10.67 4.29 -24.24
N THR A 219 11.52 3.87 -25.16
CA THR A 219 11.70 2.47 -25.55
C THR A 219 13.17 2.09 -25.52
N LEU A 220 13.49 1.01 -24.81
CA LEU A 220 14.79 0.39 -24.72
C LEU A 220 14.61 -1.14 -24.75
N SER A 221 15.22 -1.84 -25.71
CA SER A 221 15.11 -3.30 -25.78
C SER A 221 15.96 -4.02 -24.73
N GLY A 222 17.07 -3.39 -24.32
CA GLY A 222 17.94 -3.86 -23.24
C GLY A 222 17.36 -3.57 -21.85
N GLY A 223 18.08 -4.03 -20.82
CA GLY A 223 17.76 -3.73 -19.43
C GLY A 223 18.09 -2.28 -19.05
N LEU A 224 17.27 -1.67 -18.19
CA LEU A 224 17.58 -0.40 -17.54
C LEU A 224 17.94 -0.66 -16.07
N VAL A 225 19.17 -0.32 -15.68
CA VAL A 225 19.65 -0.44 -14.31
C VAL A 225 19.90 0.95 -13.74
N LEU A 226 19.18 1.30 -12.68
CA LEU A 226 19.29 2.59 -12.00
C LEU A 226 19.89 2.35 -10.61
N ALA A 227 21.19 2.54 -10.49
CA ALA A 227 21.94 2.32 -9.27
C ALA A 227 22.20 3.65 -8.55
N GLY A 228 21.85 3.72 -7.27
CA GLY A 228 22.06 4.92 -6.48
C GLY A 228 21.06 6.05 -6.75
N ILE A 229 20.17 5.96 -7.73
CA ILE A 229 19.18 7.01 -8.02
C ILE A 229 18.11 7.05 -6.93
N GLY A 230 18.04 8.16 -6.17
CA GLY A 230 17.11 8.32 -5.05
C GLY A 230 15.64 8.29 -5.45
N THR A 231 15.27 8.99 -6.52
CA THR A 231 13.88 9.10 -6.95
C THR A 231 13.73 8.87 -8.44
N VAL A 232 12.69 8.12 -8.85
CA VAL A 232 12.38 7.85 -10.26
C VAL A 232 10.93 8.22 -10.54
N THR A 233 10.73 9.03 -11.59
CA THR A 233 9.40 9.41 -12.07
C THR A 233 9.19 8.97 -13.52
N SER A 234 8.31 7.98 -13.73
CA SER A 234 7.86 7.58 -15.07
C SER A 234 6.62 8.38 -15.47
N ASN A 235 6.84 9.48 -16.20
CA ASN A 235 5.81 10.40 -16.68
C ASN A 235 5.31 10.10 -18.09
N GLN A 236 5.78 9.01 -18.71
CA GLN A 236 5.45 8.59 -20.08
C GLN A 236 5.30 7.07 -20.14
N ASN A 237 4.81 6.58 -21.28
CA ASN A 237 4.81 5.16 -21.57
C ASN A 237 6.24 4.65 -21.73
N LEU A 238 6.61 3.63 -20.96
CA LEU A 238 7.91 2.98 -20.98
C LEU A 238 7.78 1.58 -21.56
N THR A 239 8.65 1.22 -22.50
CA THR A 239 8.80 -0.15 -23.03
C THR A 239 10.25 -0.59 -22.87
N LEU A 240 10.53 -1.49 -21.93
CA LEU A 240 11.87 -1.86 -21.49
C LEU A 240 12.17 -3.36 -21.70
N GLY A 241 13.44 -3.74 -21.83
CA GLY A 241 13.86 -5.14 -21.73
C GLY A 241 13.67 -5.66 -20.31
N SER A 242 14.19 -4.94 -19.33
CA SER A 242 13.98 -5.12 -17.88
C SER A 242 14.14 -3.76 -17.18
N LEU A 243 13.72 -3.67 -15.92
CA LEU A 243 13.98 -2.52 -15.06
C LEU A 243 14.47 -3.02 -13.70
N THR A 244 15.62 -2.55 -13.27
CA THR A 244 16.13 -2.76 -11.90
C THR A 244 16.43 -1.40 -11.30
N TRP A 245 15.82 -1.10 -10.16
CA TRP A 245 16.05 0.15 -9.44
C TRP A 245 16.00 -0.09 -7.93
N SER A 246 16.95 0.52 -7.22
CA SER A 246 16.90 0.66 -5.77
C SER A 246 17.06 2.14 -5.38
N GLY A 247 16.20 2.63 -4.50
CA GLY A 247 16.22 4.02 -4.10
C GLY A 247 15.19 4.36 -3.03
N THR A 248 14.82 5.64 -2.95
CA THR A 248 13.84 6.11 -1.96
C THR A 248 12.41 6.01 -2.49
N ARG A 249 12.14 6.53 -3.69
CA ARG A 249 10.77 6.62 -4.22
C ARG A 249 10.67 6.39 -5.72
N TYR A 250 9.76 5.50 -6.12
CA TYR A 250 9.31 5.33 -7.50
C TYR A 250 7.90 5.90 -7.66
N THR A 251 7.64 6.64 -8.73
CA THR A 251 6.30 7.16 -9.03
C THR A 251 6.00 7.10 -10.53
N GLN A 252 4.91 6.45 -10.89
CA GLN A 252 4.34 6.49 -12.23
C GLN A 252 3.19 7.50 -12.30
N THR A 253 3.17 8.31 -13.35
CA THR A 253 2.12 9.31 -13.58
C THR A 253 0.81 8.64 -14.05
N PRO A 254 -0.37 9.13 -13.63
CA PRO A 254 -1.65 8.61 -14.10
C PRO A 254 -1.77 8.52 -15.62
N GLY A 255 -2.38 7.45 -16.12
CA GLY A 255 -2.63 7.25 -17.56
C GLY A 255 -1.42 6.82 -18.39
N THR A 256 -0.28 6.54 -17.75
CA THR A 256 0.92 5.99 -18.42
C THR A 256 1.03 4.48 -18.23
N SER A 257 1.89 3.83 -19.02
CA SER A 257 2.20 2.40 -18.86
C SER A 257 3.70 2.14 -18.70
N LEU A 258 4.07 1.15 -17.89
CA LEU A 258 5.40 0.56 -17.81
C LEU A 258 5.28 -0.87 -18.32
N THR A 259 5.85 -1.15 -19.48
CA THR A 259 5.86 -2.49 -20.08
C THR A 259 7.29 -3.01 -20.12
N SER A 260 7.51 -4.22 -19.67
CA SER A 260 8.80 -4.90 -19.74
C SER A 260 8.67 -6.30 -20.36
N ALA A 261 9.63 -6.67 -21.20
CA ALA A 261 9.77 -8.05 -21.70
C ALA A 261 10.40 -9.00 -20.67
N GLY A 262 10.92 -8.47 -19.56
CA GLY A 262 11.63 -9.16 -18.51
C GLY A 262 11.11 -8.75 -17.12
N VAL A 263 12.00 -8.86 -16.14
CA VAL A 263 11.68 -8.53 -14.73
C VAL A 263 11.67 -7.02 -14.54
N ILE A 264 10.67 -6.55 -13.78
CA ILE A 264 10.66 -5.23 -13.15
C ILE A 264 10.94 -5.47 -11.67
N ASP A 265 12.10 -5.03 -11.21
CA ASP A 265 12.59 -5.14 -9.84
C ASP A 265 12.77 -3.74 -9.26
N LEU A 266 11.89 -3.36 -8.35
CA LEU A 266 11.86 -2.04 -7.70
C LEU A 266 12.01 -2.21 -6.19
N ASP A 267 13.07 -1.62 -5.63
CA ASP A 267 13.34 -1.61 -4.19
C ASP A 267 13.33 -0.17 -3.67
N ALA A 268 12.29 0.20 -2.92
CA ALA A 268 12.12 1.54 -2.38
C ALA A 268 12.20 1.58 -0.85
N SER A 269 13.07 2.43 -0.30
CA SER A 269 13.09 2.66 1.15
C SER A 269 11.89 3.48 1.67
N ASN A 270 11.09 4.08 0.80
CA ASN A 270 9.90 4.86 1.19
C ASN A 270 8.63 4.40 0.46
N SER A 271 8.54 4.54 -0.86
CA SER A 271 7.29 4.23 -1.57
C SER A 271 7.47 3.86 -3.02
N ILE A 272 6.64 2.93 -3.50
CA ILE A 272 6.46 2.63 -4.92
C ILE A 272 5.02 2.96 -5.27
N THR A 273 4.80 3.85 -6.24
CA THR A 273 3.45 4.23 -6.66
C THR A 273 3.25 4.01 -8.16
N PHE A 274 2.33 3.11 -8.51
CA PHE A 274 1.83 2.93 -9.87
C PHE A 274 0.46 3.57 -10.02
N ASN A 275 0.40 4.76 -10.63
CA ASN A 275 -0.87 5.38 -11.00
C ASN A 275 -1.32 5.03 -12.44
N GLY A 276 -0.56 4.18 -13.12
CA GLY A 276 -0.84 3.67 -14.45
C GLY A 276 -0.75 2.14 -14.50
N THR A 277 -0.60 1.58 -15.70
CA THR A 277 -0.46 0.12 -15.87
C THR A 277 1.01 -0.28 -15.76
N ALA A 278 1.31 -1.40 -15.10
CA ALA A 278 2.63 -2.02 -15.10
C ALA A 278 2.54 -3.49 -15.51
N THR A 279 3.25 -3.87 -16.57
CA THR A 279 3.26 -5.23 -17.14
C THR A 279 4.71 -5.69 -17.31
N GLY A 280 5.07 -6.83 -16.74
CA GLY A 280 6.39 -7.47 -16.90
C GLY A 280 6.26 -8.99 -16.84
N THR A 281 7.31 -9.76 -17.10
CA THR A 281 7.27 -11.23 -16.87
C THR A 281 7.20 -11.54 -15.38
N SER A 282 7.83 -10.70 -14.55
CA SER A 282 7.73 -10.69 -13.10
C SER A 282 7.76 -9.24 -12.61
N LEU A 283 6.95 -8.92 -11.60
CA LEU A 283 6.95 -7.63 -10.92
C LEU A 283 7.34 -7.85 -9.46
N GLN A 284 8.60 -7.53 -9.13
CA GLN A 284 9.17 -7.63 -7.79
C GLN A 284 9.21 -6.24 -7.17
N LEU A 285 8.48 -6.05 -6.08
CA LEU A 285 8.37 -4.77 -5.39
C LEU A 285 8.80 -4.94 -3.95
N ALA A 286 9.98 -4.46 -3.59
CA ALA A 286 10.36 -4.31 -2.20
C ALA A 286 10.08 -2.86 -1.80
N SER A 287 9.27 -2.62 -0.77
CA SER A 287 9.24 -1.28 -0.18
C SER A 287 9.12 -1.30 1.33
N ALA A 288 9.87 -0.44 2.02
CA ALA A 288 9.72 -0.30 3.48
C ALA A 288 8.46 0.51 3.88
N GLY A 289 7.75 1.10 2.90
CA GLY A 289 6.50 1.83 3.12
C GLY A 289 5.35 1.29 2.26
N THR A 290 4.71 2.18 1.49
CA THR A 290 3.48 1.84 0.75
C THR A 290 3.79 1.49 -0.71
N VAL A 291 3.27 0.36 -1.16
CA VAL A 291 3.10 0.05 -2.59
C VAL A 291 1.67 0.42 -3.01
N GLY A 292 1.50 1.61 -3.61
CA GLY A 292 0.20 2.08 -4.11
C GLY A 292 0.03 1.72 -5.59
N ALA A 293 -1.01 0.97 -5.96
CA ALA A 293 -1.07 0.36 -7.29
C ALA A 293 -2.44 0.39 -7.99
N ALA A 294 -2.43 0.71 -9.28
CA ALA A 294 -3.39 0.22 -10.28
C ALA A 294 -2.73 -0.87 -11.15
N ILE A 295 -2.19 -1.92 -10.51
CA ILE A 295 -1.45 -2.97 -11.25
C ILE A 295 -2.46 -3.87 -12.00
N GLN A 296 -2.24 -4.01 -13.32
CA GLN A 296 -2.77 -5.14 -14.09
C GLN A 296 -1.58 -6.03 -14.44
N SER A 297 -1.41 -7.13 -13.72
CA SER A 297 -0.35 -8.08 -14.07
C SER A 297 -0.69 -8.76 -15.41
N GLY A 298 0.32 -8.96 -16.26
CA GLY A 298 0.16 -9.73 -17.48
C GLY A 298 -0.22 -11.19 -17.16
N SER A 299 -0.76 -11.91 -18.14
CA SER A 299 -1.04 -13.35 -17.98
C SER A 299 0.22 -14.11 -17.58
N GLY A 300 0.22 -14.75 -16.41
CA GLY A 300 1.36 -15.50 -15.88
C GLY A 300 2.40 -14.68 -15.11
N SER A 301 2.17 -13.38 -14.92
CA SER A 301 3.08 -12.51 -14.15
C SER A 301 2.76 -12.56 -12.66
N ALA A 302 3.73 -12.93 -11.84
CA ALA A 302 3.63 -12.84 -10.38
C ALA A 302 3.95 -11.40 -9.91
N LEU A 303 3.14 -10.91 -8.96
CA LEU A 303 3.42 -9.74 -8.14
C LEU A 303 3.93 -10.23 -6.79
N THR A 304 5.20 -9.97 -6.49
CA THR A 304 5.79 -10.32 -5.19
C THR A 304 6.20 -9.06 -4.46
N ALA A 305 5.56 -8.81 -3.32
CA ALA A 305 5.93 -7.79 -2.36
C ALA A 305 6.69 -8.42 -1.19
N THR A 306 8.02 -8.30 -1.18
CA THR A 306 8.88 -8.98 -0.18
C THR A 306 8.93 -8.25 1.17
N ALA A 307 8.46 -6.99 1.21
CA ALA A 307 8.31 -6.18 2.41
C ALA A 307 7.28 -5.06 2.19
N GLY A 308 6.69 -4.58 3.28
CA GLY A 308 5.76 -3.45 3.30
C GLY A 308 4.32 -3.81 2.93
N ASN A 309 3.41 -2.84 3.10
CA ASN A 309 2.00 -3.04 2.79
C ASN A 309 1.74 -2.84 1.29
N VAL A 310 0.93 -3.72 0.70
CA VAL A 310 0.40 -3.54 -0.65
C VAL A 310 -0.97 -2.91 -0.56
N GLU A 311 -1.12 -1.68 -1.06
CA GLU A 311 -2.39 -0.96 -1.03
C GLU A 311 -2.93 -0.70 -2.45
N PHE A 312 -4.12 -1.21 -2.73
CA PHE A 312 -4.90 -0.89 -3.93
C PHE A 312 -6.03 0.07 -3.56
N SER A 313 -5.89 1.38 -3.83
CA SER A 313 -6.84 2.39 -3.34
C SER A 313 -7.44 3.34 -4.40
N THR A 314 -7.36 2.99 -5.68
CA THR A 314 -7.81 3.90 -6.76
C THR A 314 -9.34 3.97 -6.86
N PRO A 315 -9.99 5.13 -6.60
CA PRO A 315 -11.43 5.25 -6.71
C PRO A 315 -11.91 4.93 -8.13
N ASN A 316 -12.90 4.05 -8.26
CA ASN A 316 -13.56 3.66 -9.52
C ASN A 316 -12.78 2.78 -10.51
N ALA A 317 -11.56 2.32 -10.21
CA ALA A 317 -10.88 1.32 -11.04
C ALA A 317 -11.17 -0.11 -10.54
N GLY A 318 -11.04 -1.11 -11.42
CA GLY A 318 -10.97 -2.52 -11.03
C GLY A 318 -9.51 -2.98 -11.03
N VAL A 319 -9.11 -3.79 -10.03
CA VAL A 319 -7.80 -4.45 -10.02
C VAL A 319 -7.95 -5.85 -10.61
N GLY A 320 -7.12 -6.18 -11.59
CA GLY A 320 -7.11 -7.47 -12.28
C GLY A 320 -5.74 -8.13 -12.16
N LEU A 321 -5.62 -9.17 -11.34
CA LEU A 321 -4.40 -9.98 -11.24
C LEU A 321 -4.56 -11.23 -12.11
N ARG A 322 -3.60 -11.45 -13.01
CA ARG A 322 -3.56 -12.62 -13.91
C ARG A 322 -2.43 -13.61 -13.57
N GLY A 323 -1.85 -13.46 -12.37
CA GLY A 323 -0.86 -14.36 -11.78
C GLY A 323 -0.85 -14.20 -10.25
N ASN A 324 0.09 -14.87 -9.59
CA ASN A 324 0.19 -14.88 -8.12
C ASN A 324 0.45 -13.47 -7.56
N LEU A 325 -0.14 -13.17 -6.41
CA LEU A 325 0.23 -12.07 -5.54
C LEU A 325 0.77 -12.67 -4.25
N THR A 326 2.05 -12.48 -3.98
CA THR A 326 2.65 -12.84 -2.68
C THR A 326 3.04 -11.56 -1.97
N VAL A 327 2.52 -11.33 -0.77
CA VAL A 327 2.95 -10.29 0.16
C VAL A 327 3.64 -10.98 1.32
N THR A 328 4.89 -10.65 1.61
CA THR A 328 5.65 -11.27 2.70
C THR A 328 5.92 -10.22 3.77
N GLY A 329 5.42 -10.46 4.98
CA GLY A 329 5.67 -9.59 6.15
C GLY A 329 4.96 -8.24 6.15
N GLY A 330 3.92 -8.05 5.32
CA GLY A 330 3.12 -6.83 5.28
C GLY A 330 1.65 -7.10 4.94
N ASP A 331 0.80 -6.08 5.09
CA ASP A 331 -0.64 -6.20 4.86
C ASP A 331 -1.00 -6.01 3.38
N LEU A 332 -1.95 -6.79 2.89
CA LEU A 332 -2.63 -6.55 1.62
C LEU A 332 -3.91 -5.76 1.89
N VAL A 333 -3.95 -4.48 1.51
CA VAL A 333 -5.15 -3.64 1.62
C VAL A 333 -5.67 -3.34 0.22
N SER A 334 -6.97 -3.51 0.02
CA SER A 334 -7.63 -3.10 -1.21
C SER A 334 -8.94 -2.40 -0.82
N SER A 335 -9.09 -1.14 -1.21
CA SER A 335 -10.23 -0.28 -0.83
C SER A 335 -10.61 0.69 -1.96
N GLY A 336 -11.87 1.16 -1.98
CA GLY A 336 -12.31 2.18 -2.94
C GLY A 336 -12.40 1.73 -4.42
N LEU A 337 -12.05 0.48 -4.74
CA LEU A 337 -12.17 -0.10 -6.07
C LEU A 337 -13.62 -0.48 -6.41
N ARG A 338 -13.96 -0.53 -7.70
CA ARG A 338 -15.22 -1.14 -8.19
C ARG A 338 -15.23 -2.66 -8.00
N GLY A 339 -14.06 -3.28 -8.05
CA GLY A 339 -13.88 -4.69 -7.80
C GLY A 339 -12.41 -5.09 -7.79
N PHE A 340 -12.13 -6.20 -7.12
CA PHE A 340 -10.83 -6.85 -7.12
C PHE A 340 -11.00 -8.23 -7.74
N THR A 341 -10.27 -8.54 -8.81
CA THR A 341 -10.34 -9.82 -9.52
C THR A 341 -8.95 -10.42 -9.66
N ALA A 342 -8.68 -11.55 -9.02
CA ALA A 342 -7.52 -12.38 -9.30
C ALA A 342 -7.98 -13.61 -10.10
N SER A 343 -7.86 -13.60 -11.42
CA SER A 343 -8.37 -14.67 -12.30
C SER A 343 -7.25 -15.33 -13.08
N GLY A 344 -7.26 -16.66 -13.12
CA GLY A 344 -6.23 -17.49 -13.76
C GLY A 344 -5.99 -18.78 -13.00
N PRO A 345 -5.61 -19.87 -13.68
CA PRO A 345 -5.41 -21.20 -13.05
C PRO A 345 -4.25 -21.22 -12.03
N LEU A 346 -3.44 -20.16 -11.98
CA LEU A 346 -2.28 -19.97 -11.10
C LEU A 346 -2.29 -18.53 -10.54
N SER A 347 -3.46 -18.03 -10.15
CA SER A 347 -3.58 -16.74 -9.44
C SER A 347 -3.80 -17.03 -7.95
N HIS A 348 -2.72 -17.13 -7.20
CA HIS A 348 -2.73 -17.34 -5.76
C HIS A 348 -2.43 -16.04 -5.03
N ILE A 349 -3.26 -15.66 -4.06
CA ILE A 349 -2.94 -14.58 -3.12
C ILE A 349 -2.37 -15.22 -1.86
N ASP A 350 -1.12 -14.93 -1.56
CA ASP A 350 -0.44 -15.33 -0.35
C ASP A 350 -0.02 -14.08 0.41
N THR A 351 -0.34 -13.97 1.69
CA THR A 351 0.11 -12.84 2.54
C THR A 351 1.16 -13.24 3.57
N ASN A 352 1.58 -14.50 3.61
CA ASN A 352 2.66 -15.05 4.44
C ASN A 352 2.77 -14.40 5.84
N GLY A 353 1.68 -14.51 6.60
CA GLY A 353 1.54 -13.98 7.97
C GLY A 353 1.03 -12.54 8.10
N GLY A 354 0.86 -11.80 7.00
CA GLY A 354 0.25 -10.46 6.96
C GLY A 354 -1.28 -10.45 6.99
N THR A 355 -1.88 -9.27 7.13
CA THR A 355 -3.35 -9.11 7.10
C THR A 355 -3.84 -8.86 5.68
N ALA A 356 -4.87 -9.57 5.23
CA ALA A 356 -5.55 -9.26 3.96
C ALA A 356 -6.86 -8.51 4.20
N THR A 357 -6.91 -7.22 3.86
CA THR A 357 -8.08 -6.33 3.97
C THR A 357 -8.71 -6.00 2.63
N PHE A 358 -9.98 -6.36 2.42
CA PHE A 358 -10.74 -6.01 1.22
C PHE A 358 -11.96 -5.18 1.57
N THR A 359 -12.11 -4.01 0.96
CA THR A 359 -13.27 -3.10 1.10
C THR A 359 -13.86 -2.77 -0.27
N HIS A 360 -14.67 -3.68 -0.82
CA HIS A 360 -15.26 -3.57 -2.17
C HIS A 360 -16.71 -4.04 -2.22
N SER A 361 -17.39 -3.70 -3.33
CA SER A 361 -18.70 -4.28 -3.66
C SER A 361 -18.61 -5.68 -4.30
N HIS A 362 -17.49 -6.00 -4.97
CA HIS A 362 -17.25 -7.29 -5.61
C HIS A 362 -15.79 -7.73 -5.45
N VAL A 363 -15.56 -8.97 -5.01
CA VAL A 363 -14.22 -9.58 -4.94
C VAL A 363 -14.25 -10.95 -5.61
N GLY A 364 -13.52 -11.12 -6.72
CA GLY A 364 -13.32 -12.41 -7.38
C GLY A 364 -11.91 -12.88 -7.14
N LEU A 365 -11.73 -14.07 -6.56
CA LEU A 365 -10.41 -14.62 -6.26
C LEU A 365 -10.27 -15.97 -6.95
N ALA A 366 -9.06 -16.32 -7.37
CA ALA A 366 -8.79 -17.68 -7.82
C ALA A 366 -8.46 -18.54 -6.60
N SER A 367 -7.48 -18.15 -5.77
CA SER A 367 -7.23 -18.78 -4.46
C SER A 367 -6.60 -17.78 -3.47
N MET A 368 -6.77 -17.98 -2.16
CA MET A 368 -6.14 -17.18 -1.11
C MET A 368 -5.61 -18.08 0.01
N ASP A 369 -4.35 -17.89 0.39
CA ASP A 369 -3.73 -18.39 1.61
C ASP A 369 -3.13 -17.20 2.39
N THR A 370 -3.12 -17.29 3.70
CA THR A 370 -2.50 -16.27 4.56
C THR A 370 -1.37 -16.84 5.40
N GLU A 371 -1.07 -18.14 5.30
CA GLU A 371 -0.07 -18.88 6.07
C GLU A 371 -0.06 -18.50 7.58
N GLY A 372 -1.25 -18.32 8.17
CA GLY A 372 -1.42 -17.97 9.60
C GLY A 372 -1.64 -16.48 9.90
N GLY A 373 -1.71 -15.61 8.88
CA GLY A 373 -2.18 -14.22 9.00
C GLY A 373 -3.70 -14.11 9.17
N ALA A 374 -4.19 -12.90 9.46
CA ALA A 374 -5.63 -12.64 9.58
C ALA A 374 -6.24 -12.19 8.24
N ILE A 375 -7.38 -12.78 7.86
CA ILE A 375 -8.20 -12.25 6.77
C ILE A 375 -9.22 -11.28 7.38
N HIS A 376 -9.17 -10.01 6.98
CA HIS A 376 -10.11 -8.96 7.37
C HIS A 376 -10.91 -8.48 6.16
N THR A 377 -11.96 -9.20 5.79
CA THR A 377 -12.83 -8.74 4.70
C THR A 377 -13.88 -7.79 5.30
N THR A 378 -13.79 -6.50 4.99
CA THR A 378 -14.80 -5.49 5.32
C THR A 378 -15.75 -5.33 4.14
N MET A 379 -16.91 -5.96 4.21
CA MET A 379 -17.89 -5.88 3.12
C MET A 379 -18.91 -4.81 3.43
N LYS A 380 -18.97 -3.79 2.56
CA LYS A 380 -20.03 -2.81 2.59
C LYS A 380 -21.12 -3.23 1.62
N LEU A 381 -22.25 -3.67 2.16
CA LEU A 381 -23.36 -4.20 1.38
C LEU A 381 -24.21 -3.02 0.88
N LEU A 382 -24.01 -2.61 -0.38
CA LEU A 382 -24.55 -1.35 -0.90
C LEU A 382 -25.95 -1.49 -1.55
N THR A 383 -26.42 -2.72 -1.79
CA THR A 383 -27.69 -3.00 -2.48
C THR A 383 -28.29 -4.33 -2.04
N THR A 384 -29.61 -4.46 -2.16
CA THR A 384 -30.38 -5.70 -1.91
C THR A 384 -30.22 -6.78 -2.99
N ASP A 385 -29.53 -6.49 -4.09
CA ASP A 385 -29.22 -7.47 -5.14
C ASP A 385 -27.94 -8.25 -4.76
N LEU A 386 -28.13 -9.21 -3.86
CA LEU A 386 -27.06 -9.94 -3.15
C LEU A 386 -26.55 -11.14 -3.95
N GLY A 387 -26.04 -10.89 -5.17
CA GLY A 387 -25.14 -11.86 -5.81
C GLY A 387 -23.99 -12.22 -4.85
N ASN A 388 -23.29 -13.35 -5.09
CA ASN A 388 -22.20 -13.71 -4.18
C ASN A 388 -21.16 -12.58 -4.12
N LEU A 389 -20.81 -12.13 -2.92
CA LEU A 389 -19.92 -10.98 -2.72
C LEU A 389 -18.45 -11.33 -2.98
N MET A 390 -18.09 -12.56 -2.59
CA MET A 390 -16.81 -13.17 -2.88
C MET A 390 -17.00 -14.48 -3.66
N TYR A 391 -16.42 -14.56 -4.84
CA TYR A 391 -16.38 -15.79 -5.64
C TYR A 391 -14.98 -16.35 -5.68
N ILE A 392 -14.88 -17.68 -5.58
CA ILE A 392 -13.65 -18.40 -5.82
C ILE A 392 -13.81 -19.29 -7.04
N GLU A 393 -13.04 -19.00 -8.07
CA GLU A 393 -13.06 -19.82 -9.28
C GLU A 393 -12.42 -21.20 -9.04
N THR A 394 -11.24 -21.25 -8.38
CA THR A 394 -10.46 -22.49 -8.17
C THR A 394 -9.54 -22.51 -6.95
N GLY A 395 -9.84 -23.30 -5.92
CA GLY A 395 -8.95 -23.53 -4.76
C GLY A 395 -9.68 -23.39 -3.42
N ASN A 396 -8.95 -23.55 -2.32
CA ASN A 396 -9.52 -23.46 -0.96
C ASN A 396 -9.43 -22.04 -0.40
N ILE A 397 -10.33 -21.69 0.53
CA ILE A 397 -10.09 -20.62 1.52
C ILE A 397 -9.72 -21.30 2.83
N VAL A 398 -8.68 -20.81 3.49
CA VAL A 398 -8.33 -21.27 4.83
C VAL A 398 -8.47 -20.11 5.80
N TYR A 399 -9.40 -20.21 6.74
CA TYR A 399 -9.56 -19.29 7.86
C TYR A 399 -8.80 -19.83 9.08
N TYR A 400 -7.80 -19.08 9.52
CA TYR A 400 -7.05 -19.38 10.74
C TYR A 400 -7.73 -18.73 11.98
N PRO A 401 -7.49 -19.23 13.20
CA PRO A 401 -7.97 -18.61 14.43
C PRO A 401 -7.68 -17.10 14.49
N GLY A 402 -8.71 -16.30 14.77
CA GLY A 402 -8.63 -14.83 14.78
C GLY A 402 -9.02 -14.14 13.48
N SER A 403 -9.35 -14.89 12.42
CA SER A 403 -9.97 -14.33 11.21
C SER A 403 -11.32 -13.68 11.54
N THR A 404 -11.57 -12.48 11.03
CA THR A 404 -12.85 -11.78 11.25
C THR A 404 -13.48 -11.37 9.92
N LEU A 405 -14.77 -11.62 9.78
CA LEU A 405 -15.59 -11.14 8.67
C LEU A 405 -16.42 -9.96 9.16
N PHE A 406 -16.03 -8.76 8.77
CA PHE A 406 -16.79 -7.58 9.11
C PHE A 406 -17.83 -7.28 8.04
N ILE A 407 -19.06 -7.14 8.48
CA ILE A 407 -20.21 -6.75 7.67
C ILE A 407 -20.72 -5.47 8.27
N ASP A 408 -20.89 -4.46 7.42
CA ASP A 408 -21.55 -3.22 7.79
C ASP A 408 -23.07 -3.36 7.52
N PRO A 409 -23.89 -3.75 8.51
CA PRO A 409 -25.34 -3.89 8.33
C PRO A 409 -26.02 -2.55 8.06
N SER A 410 -25.41 -1.41 8.36
CA SER A 410 -26.08 -0.10 8.34
C SER A 410 -26.51 0.35 6.93
N ALA A 411 -26.16 -0.42 5.90
CA ALA A 411 -26.45 -0.14 4.51
C ALA A 411 -27.51 -1.08 3.90
N VAL A 412 -28.05 -2.03 4.67
CA VAL A 412 -29.01 -3.03 4.21
C VAL A 412 -30.24 -3.07 5.09
N ASP A 413 -31.40 -3.19 4.46
CA ASP A 413 -32.68 -3.43 5.10
C ASP A 413 -32.91 -4.94 5.16
N ILE A 414 -33.05 -5.47 6.37
CA ILE A 414 -33.26 -6.89 6.61
C ILE A 414 -34.72 -7.04 7.03
N PRO A 415 -35.60 -7.56 6.15
CA PRO A 415 -37.02 -7.58 6.42
C PRO A 415 -37.34 -8.30 7.74
N SER A 416 -38.12 -7.60 8.57
CA SER A 416 -38.59 -8.02 9.90
C SER A 416 -39.66 -9.13 9.88
N THR A 417 -39.95 -9.69 8.71
CA THR A 417 -40.97 -10.74 8.53
C THR A 417 -40.35 -12.05 8.03
N PRO A 418 -40.71 -13.22 8.60
CA PRO A 418 -40.28 -14.52 8.09
C PRO A 418 -40.57 -14.67 6.59
N PRO A 419 -39.71 -15.37 5.82
CA PRO A 419 -38.58 -16.23 6.24
C PRO A 419 -37.24 -15.47 6.47
N PRO A 420 -36.26 -16.09 7.14
CA PRO A 420 -34.93 -15.50 7.33
C PRO A 420 -34.27 -15.13 5.99
N VAL A 421 -33.53 -14.01 6.00
CA VAL A 421 -32.81 -13.54 4.83
C VAL A 421 -31.46 -14.23 4.78
N TYR A 422 -31.23 -14.89 3.65
CA TYR A 422 -29.98 -15.56 3.38
C TYR A 422 -29.13 -14.70 2.45
N VAL A 423 -27.96 -14.28 2.94
CA VAL A 423 -26.97 -13.52 2.17
C VAL A 423 -25.86 -14.47 1.79
N ASN A 424 -25.65 -14.67 0.50
CA ASN A 424 -24.55 -15.49 0.02
C ASN A 424 -23.29 -14.64 -0.02
N VAL A 425 -22.37 -14.90 0.91
CA VAL A 425 -21.23 -14.00 1.09
C VAL A 425 -20.00 -14.53 0.41
N ILE A 426 -19.73 -15.82 0.55
CA ILE A 426 -18.58 -16.48 -0.06
C ILE A 426 -19.04 -17.74 -0.74
N ARG A 427 -18.62 -17.94 -1.99
CA ARG A 427 -18.90 -19.15 -2.75
C ARG A 427 -17.63 -19.68 -3.40
N ALA A 428 -17.23 -20.90 -3.04
CA ALA A 428 -16.21 -21.66 -3.75
C ALA A 428 -16.85 -22.43 -4.92
N LEU A 429 -16.57 -22.00 -6.16
CA LEU A 429 -17.05 -22.68 -7.36
C LEU A 429 -16.35 -24.03 -7.56
N THR A 430 -15.05 -24.08 -7.25
CA THR A 430 -14.28 -25.33 -7.12
C THR A 430 -13.30 -25.22 -5.95
N GLY A 431 -13.35 -26.16 -5.00
CA GLY A 431 -12.56 -26.17 -3.75
C GLY A 431 -13.41 -26.06 -2.47
N ASP A 432 -12.75 -26.08 -1.31
CA ASP A 432 -13.37 -26.13 0.02
C ASP A 432 -13.15 -24.83 0.83
N ILE A 433 -14.08 -24.51 1.73
CA ILE A 433 -13.92 -23.45 2.73
C ILE A 433 -13.52 -24.13 4.06
N ILE A 434 -12.27 -23.93 4.48
CA ILE A 434 -11.67 -24.58 5.64
C ILE A 434 -11.57 -23.59 6.80
N GLY A 435 -11.91 -24.03 8.02
CA GLY A 435 -11.70 -23.26 9.24
C GLY A 435 -12.75 -22.18 9.51
N PHE A 436 -13.91 -22.22 8.85
CA PHE A 436 -14.97 -21.21 9.00
C PHE A 436 -15.53 -21.11 10.42
N GLU A 437 -15.34 -22.14 11.26
CA GLU A 437 -15.66 -22.11 12.68
C GLU A 437 -14.86 -21.05 13.45
N ASN A 438 -13.73 -20.60 12.90
CA ASN A 438 -12.91 -19.53 13.45
C ASN A 438 -13.38 -18.13 13.00
N LEU A 439 -14.42 -18.05 12.17
CA LEU A 439 -14.92 -16.81 11.61
C LEU A 439 -15.83 -16.09 12.62
N SER A 440 -15.36 -14.98 13.19
CA SER A 440 -16.24 -14.05 13.89
C SER A 440 -16.94 -13.16 12.86
N VAL A 441 -18.28 -13.10 12.89
CA VAL A 441 -19.07 -12.19 12.06
C VAL A 441 -19.59 -11.05 12.93
N SER A 442 -19.43 -9.80 12.51
CA SER A 442 -19.94 -8.65 13.26
C SER A 442 -21.47 -8.58 13.18
N SER A 443 -22.11 -8.37 14.33
CA SER A 443 -23.52 -7.97 14.43
C SER A 443 -23.63 -6.45 14.56
N GLY A 444 -24.78 -5.89 14.17
CA GLY A 444 -25.02 -4.45 14.27
C GLY A 444 -26.42 -4.05 13.85
N LEU A 445 -26.70 -2.75 13.92
CA LEU A 445 -27.97 -2.18 13.50
C LEU A 445 -28.04 -2.10 11.98
N ASP A 446 -29.14 -2.59 11.41
CA ASP A 446 -29.47 -2.44 10.00
C ASP A 446 -29.92 -0.99 9.67
N ILE A 447 -30.33 -0.72 8.43
CA ILE A 447 -30.75 0.63 8.02
C ILE A 447 -32.03 1.12 8.72
N GLU A 448 -32.87 0.21 9.23
CA GLU A 448 -34.08 0.53 9.99
C GLU A 448 -33.81 0.63 11.51
N GLY A 449 -32.59 0.31 11.94
CA GLY A 449 -32.19 0.32 13.34
C GLY A 449 -32.49 -1.00 14.06
N ASN A 450 -32.73 -2.09 13.34
CA ASN A 450 -32.95 -3.42 13.91
C ASN A 450 -31.61 -4.10 14.16
N TYR A 451 -31.44 -4.71 15.33
CA TYR A 451 -30.24 -5.48 15.63
C TYR A 451 -30.23 -6.78 14.83
N THR A 452 -29.25 -6.89 13.94
CA THR A 452 -29.07 -8.07 13.10
C THR A 452 -27.89 -8.89 13.59
N ALA A 453 -28.16 -10.15 13.92
CA ALA A 453 -27.13 -11.15 14.08
C ALA A 453 -26.93 -11.89 12.74
N PHE A 454 -25.69 -11.95 12.28
CA PHE A 454 -25.30 -12.82 11.18
C PHE A 454 -24.55 -14.01 11.73
N TYR A 455 -24.87 -15.20 11.22
CA TYR A 455 -24.12 -16.41 11.54
C TYR A 455 -23.80 -17.18 10.26
N PRO A 456 -22.58 -17.72 10.16
CA PRO A 456 -22.19 -18.53 9.02
C PRO A 456 -22.94 -19.87 9.06
N THR A 457 -23.68 -20.14 8.00
CA THR A 457 -24.26 -21.45 7.72
C THR A 457 -23.53 -22.06 6.52
N HIS A 458 -23.08 -23.30 6.70
CA HIS A 458 -22.48 -24.11 5.64
C HIS A 458 -23.56 -25.00 5.02
N MET A 459 -23.62 -25.05 3.69
CA MET A 459 -24.48 -25.99 2.96
C MET A 459 -23.62 -27.12 2.38
N LEU A 460 -23.84 -28.35 2.84
CA LEU A 460 -23.19 -29.55 2.33
C LEU A 460 -23.75 -29.89 0.93
N GLY A 461 -23.00 -29.55 -0.14
CA GLY A 461 -23.28 -30.06 -1.48
C GLY A 461 -22.55 -29.32 -2.61
N GLY A 462 -21.51 -29.94 -3.17
CA GLY A 462 -20.94 -29.66 -4.51
C GLY A 462 -20.21 -28.34 -4.74
N SER A 463 -20.42 -27.33 -3.87
CA SER A 463 -19.70 -26.05 -3.84
C SER A 463 -19.82 -25.49 -2.43
N ASP A 464 -18.72 -25.38 -1.70
CA ASP A 464 -18.74 -24.81 -0.35
C ASP A 464 -19.16 -23.35 -0.40
N GLN A 465 -20.08 -23.00 0.49
CA GLN A 465 -20.64 -21.67 0.56
C GLN A 465 -20.80 -21.25 2.01
N ILE A 466 -20.32 -20.06 2.34
CA ILE A 466 -20.71 -19.36 3.57
C ILE A 466 -21.92 -18.52 3.21
N GLN A 467 -23.07 -19.00 3.65
CA GLN A 467 -24.30 -18.23 3.68
C GLN A 467 -24.39 -17.58 5.06
N LEU A 468 -24.77 -16.32 5.10
CA LEU A 468 -25.11 -15.68 6.35
C LEU A 468 -26.61 -15.65 6.46
N THR A 469 -27.09 -16.16 7.58
CA THR A 469 -28.49 -16.01 7.91
C THR A 469 -28.61 -14.78 8.80
N ALA A 470 -29.37 -13.81 8.33
CA ALA A 470 -29.75 -12.67 9.15
C ALA A 470 -31.03 -13.02 9.91
N LEU A 471 -30.94 -12.96 11.24
CA LEU A 471 -32.13 -12.97 12.09
C LEU A 471 -32.25 -11.60 12.75
N GLU A 472 -33.44 -11.03 12.64
CA GLU A 472 -33.85 -9.96 13.55
C GLU A 472 -33.85 -10.55 14.97
N ALA A 473 -33.07 -9.94 15.85
CA ALA A 473 -33.05 -10.36 17.23
C ALA A 473 -34.35 -9.87 17.91
N MET A 474 -35.30 -10.78 18.16
CA MET A 474 -36.58 -10.43 18.77
C MET A 474 -36.50 -10.41 20.29
N PRO A 475 -37.16 -9.45 20.97
CA PRO A 475 -37.21 -9.44 22.42
C PRO A 475 -38.18 -10.51 22.94
N ILE A 476 -37.83 -11.14 24.07
CA ILE A 476 -38.78 -11.94 24.85
C ILE A 476 -39.45 -11.00 25.85
N VAL A 477 -40.73 -10.68 25.64
CA VAL A 477 -41.51 -9.83 26.55
C VAL A 477 -42.56 -10.67 27.26
N ILE A 478 -42.46 -10.76 28.59
CA ILE A 478 -43.35 -11.55 29.44
C ILE A 478 -44.03 -10.62 30.43
N THR A 479 -45.34 -10.80 30.64
CA THR A 479 -46.11 -10.05 31.63
C THR A 479 -46.89 -10.98 32.55
N GLY A 480 -47.07 -10.58 33.81
CA GLY A 480 -47.91 -11.23 34.82
C GLY A 480 -47.13 -11.87 35.96
N ALA A 481 -47.85 -12.34 36.98
CA ALA A 481 -47.22 -12.90 38.18
C ALA A 481 -46.58 -14.27 37.92
N GLY A 482 -45.51 -14.59 38.64
CA GLY A 482 -44.91 -15.91 38.71
C GLY A 482 -43.44 -15.94 39.09
N ASP A 483 -42.94 -17.16 39.27
CA ASP A 483 -41.52 -17.44 39.45
C ASP A 483 -40.88 -17.74 38.09
N TYR A 484 -40.01 -16.84 37.65
CA TYR A 484 -39.34 -16.90 36.36
C TYR A 484 -37.92 -17.44 36.51
N ARG A 485 -37.49 -18.29 35.57
CA ARG A 485 -36.09 -18.73 35.47
C ARG A 485 -35.61 -18.67 34.04
N ILE A 486 -34.52 -17.95 33.79
CA ILE A 486 -33.86 -17.89 32.48
C ILE A 486 -32.62 -18.78 32.54
N VAL A 487 -32.47 -19.67 31.57
CA VAL A 487 -31.32 -20.57 31.45
C VAL A 487 -30.91 -20.70 29.99
N ARG A 488 -29.60 -20.86 29.76
CA ARG A 488 -29.05 -21.23 28.46
C ARG A 488 -29.05 -22.76 28.36
N ASP A 489 -29.60 -23.30 27.28
CA ASP A 489 -29.63 -24.72 26.98
C ASP A 489 -28.67 -25.04 25.81
N PRO A 490 -27.46 -25.56 26.09
CA PRO A 490 -26.46 -25.82 25.06
C PRO A 490 -26.89 -26.93 24.10
N GLN A 491 -26.98 -26.64 22.79
CA GLN A 491 -27.36 -27.65 21.78
C GLN A 491 -26.15 -28.34 21.13
N GLY A 492 -24.95 -27.80 21.33
CA GLY A 492 -23.72 -28.30 20.72
C GLY A 492 -22.47 -27.54 21.17
N PRO A 493 -21.33 -27.74 20.47
CA PRO A 493 -20.14 -26.91 20.69
C PRO A 493 -20.34 -25.52 20.08
N GLY A 494 -20.41 -24.49 20.92
CA GLY A 494 -20.53 -23.10 20.50
C GLY A 494 -21.58 -22.33 21.31
N VAL A 495 -21.93 -21.12 20.86
CA VAL A 495 -23.06 -20.32 21.36
C VAL A 495 -24.18 -20.17 20.30
N ASN A 496 -23.94 -20.63 19.07
CA ASN A 496 -24.73 -20.22 17.91
C ASN A 496 -26.02 -21.02 17.75
N ASP A 497 -26.06 -22.24 18.24
CA ASP A 497 -27.18 -23.18 18.17
C ASP A 497 -27.97 -23.26 19.49
N ASP A 498 -27.50 -22.58 20.54
CA ASP A 498 -28.10 -22.67 21.86
C ASP A 498 -29.44 -21.97 21.96
N LEU A 499 -30.23 -22.39 22.95
CA LEU A 499 -31.51 -21.78 23.25
C LEU A 499 -31.42 -20.97 24.55
N VAL A 500 -32.07 -19.82 24.58
CA VAL A 500 -32.50 -19.22 25.85
C VAL A 500 -33.88 -19.78 26.18
N GLN A 501 -33.98 -20.45 27.31
CA GLN A 501 -35.23 -20.97 27.84
C GLN A 501 -35.69 -20.09 29.00
N VAL A 502 -36.95 -19.67 28.96
CA VAL A 502 -37.60 -18.99 30.08
C VAL A 502 -38.66 -19.91 30.66
N TYR A 503 -38.51 -20.25 31.93
CA TYR A 503 -39.47 -21.02 32.71
C TYR A 503 -40.36 -20.06 33.50
N LYS A 504 -41.61 -20.45 33.70
CA LYS A 504 -42.57 -19.81 34.61
C LYS A 504 -43.16 -20.87 35.52
N ASN A 505 -43.00 -20.73 36.84
CA ASN A 505 -43.42 -21.70 37.85
C ASN A 505 -42.91 -23.12 37.54
N SER A 506 -41.62 -23.22 37.19
CA SER A 506 -40.94 -24.48 36.77
C SER A 506 -41.43 -25.12 35.45
N LEU A 507 -42.38 -24.52 34.74
CA LEU A 507 -42.80 -24.97 33.41
C LEU A 507 -42.09 -24.15 32.34
N LEU A 508 -41.60 -24.80 31.27
CA LEU A 508 -41.02 -24.09 30.13
C LEU A 508 -42.10 -23.19 29.52
N PHE A 509 -41.92 -21.88 29.61
CA PHE A 509 -42.89 -20.89 29.15
C PHE A 509 -42.63 -20.50 27.69
N THR A 510 -41.37 -20.18 27.38
CA THR A 510 -40.92 -19.92 26.02
C THR A 510 -39.46 -20.34 25.87
N GLN A 511 -39.04 -20.59 24.63
CA GLN A 511 -37.64 -20.75 24.27
C GLN A 511 -37.39 -20.10 22.92
N GLN A 512 -36.22 -19.52 22.76
CA GLN A 512 -35.80 -18.85 21.54
C GLN A 512 -34.32 -19.12 21.32
N LEU A 513 -33.87 -19.05 20.07
CA LEU A 513 -32.44 -19.14 19.76
C LEU A 513 -31.69 -18.03 20.52
N TYR A 514 -30.59 -18.38 21.17
CA TYR A 514 -29.80 -17.48 22.00
C TYR A 514 -29.36 -16.23 21.22
N LEU A 515 -28.81 -16.45 20.03
CA LEU A 515 -28.44 -15.36 19.11
C LEU A 515 -29.62 -14.62 18.49
N GLY A 516 -30.79 -15.24 18.45
CA GLY A 516 -32.01 -14.61 17.97
C GLY A 516 -32.72 -13.78 19.04
N THR A 517 -32.20 -13.71 20.27
CA THR A 517 -32.82 -12.98 21.38
C THR A 517 -32.02 -11.72 21.67
N ASN A 518 -32.64 -10.54 21.51
CA ASN A 518 -31.93 -9.28 21.78
C ASN A 518 -31.96 -8.91 23.27
N TYR A 519 -33.16 -9.01 23.85
CA TYR A 519 -33.45 -8.55 25.19
C TYR A 519 -34.56 -9.42 25.80
N ILE A 520 -34.50 -9.64 27.11
CA ILE A 520 -35.59 -10.30 27.85
C ILE A 520 -36.18 -9.29 28.83
N SER A 521 -37.46 -8.99 28.67
CA SER A 521 -38.22 -8.12 29.56
C SER A 521 -39.28 -8.93 30.29
N ILE A 522 -39.20 -8.99 31.61
CA ILE A 522 -40.18 -9.66 32.45
C ILE A 522 -40.81 -8.62 33.36
N THR A 523 -42.12 -8.44 33.21
CA THR A 523 -42.92 -7.60 34.09
C THR A 523 -43.84 -8.49 34.92
N GLY A 524 -43.70 -8.43 36.24
CA GLY A 524 -44.56 -9.08 37.23
C GLY A 524 -46.02 -8.59 37.17
N ALA A 525 -46.85 -8.97 38.16
CA ALA A 525 -48.20 -8.44 38.28
C ALA A 525 -48.35 -7.53 39.49
N SER A 526 -49.13 -6.45 39.32
CA SER A 526 -49.57 -5.63 40.45
C SER A 526 -50.44 -6.45 41.42
N GLY A 527 -50.06 -6.52 42.70
CA GLY A 527 -50.87 -7.13 43.76
C GLY A 527 -50.02 -7.77 44.86
N ALA A 528 -50.66 -8.47 45.80
CA ALA A 528 -49.97 -9.12 46.92
C ALA A 528 -49.19 -10.39 46.53
N SER A 529 -49.05 -10.67 45.23
CA SER A 529 -48.21 -11.74 44.70
C SER A 529 -46.75 -11.31 44.76
N ALA A 530 -45.89 -12.19 45.27
CA ALA A 530 -44.45 -12.07 45.10
C ALA A 530 -44.08 -12.63 43.72
N ASP A 531 -43.26 -11.90 42.97
CA ASP A 531 -42.69 -12.35 41.70
C ASP A 531 -41.19 -12.58 41.84
N SER A 532 -40.67 -13.62 41.17
CA SER A 532 -39.24 -13.91 41.21
C SER A 532 -38.64 -14.04 39.82
N LEU A 533 -37.39 -13.62 39.65
CA LEU A 533 -36.57 -13.93 38.48
C LEU A 533 -35.26 -14.56 38.94
N GLU A 534 -34.97 -15.75 38.44
CA GLU A 534 -33.69 -16.43 38.53
C GLU A 534 -32.98 -16.39 37.17
N VAL A 535 -31.73 -15.92 37.11
CA VAL A 535 -30.86 -16.01 35.94
C VAL A 535 -29.81 -17.09 36.20
N ASP A 536 -29.99 -18.27 35.60
CA ASP A 536 -29.16 -19.46 35.84
C ASP A 536 -28.05 -19.61 34.80
N TYR A 537 -26.81 -19.51 35.27
CA TYR A 537 -25.57 -19.65 34.49
C TYR A 537 -25.06 -21.10 34.40
N SER A 538 -25.84 -22.10 34.83
CA SER A 538 -25.45 -23.52 34.77
C SER A 538 -25.10 -24.01 33.36
N GLY A 539 -25.77 -23.47 32.34
CA GLY A 539 -25.49 -23.71 30.91
C GLY A 539 -24.57 -22.68 30.26
N GLY A 540 -23.85 -21.86 31.03
CA GLY A 540 -23.13 -20.67 30.56
C GLY A 540 -23.97 -19.40 30.59
N ASN A 541 -23.51 -18.30 29.99
CA ASN A 541 -24.20 -17.00 30.07
C ASN A 541 -25.57 -17.04 29.37
N PRO A 542 -26.70 -16.88 30.08
CA PRO A 542 -28.03 -16.87 29.47
C PRO A 542 -28.51 -15.46 29.11
N VAL A 543 -27.73 -14.41 29.39
CA VAL A 543 -28.11 -13.00 29.23
C VAL A 543 -27.84 -12.54 27.79
N PRO A 544 -28.89 -12.15 27.05
CA PRO A 544 -28.76 -11.55 25.72
C PRO A 544 -27.89 -10.29 25.67
N VAL A 545 -27.52 -9.86 24.46
CA VAL A 545 -26.61 -8.72 24.27
C VAL A 545 -27.13 -7.43 24.92
N GLU A 546 -28.39 -7.06 24.73
CA GLU A 546 -28.99 -5.87 25.37
C GLU A 546 -29.42 -6.11 26.82
N GLY A 547 -29.42 -7.38 27.27
CA GLY A 547 -29.59 -7.75 28.67
C GLY A 547 -30.94 -8.39 29.01
N VAL A 548 -31.18 -8.45 30.33
CA VAL A 548 -32.41 -8.92 30.96
C VAL A 548 -32.94 -7.83 31.87
N SER A 549 -34.24 -7.57 31.83
CA SER A 549 -34.92 -6.66 32.75
C SER A 549 -36.05 -7.36 33.48
N PHE A 550 -36.17 -7.02 34.76
CA PHE A 550 -37.22 -7.49 35.63
C PHE A 550 -37.85 -6.31 36.36
N ASN A 551 -39.18 -6.22 36.26
CA ASN A 551 -39.99 -5.26 37.00
C ASN A 551 -41.11 -6.01 37.71
N GLY A 552 -41.02 -6.16 39.02
CA GLY A 552 -41.99 -6.94 39.81
C GLY A 552 -43.39 -6.31 39.92
N LEU A 553 -43.52 -4.99 39.70
CA LEU A 553 -44.71 -4.16 39.94
C LEU A 553 -45.19 -4.15 41.41
N SER A 554 -45.55 -2.98 41.94
CA SER A 554 -45.95 -2.84 43.35
C SER A 554 -47.31 -3.44 43.66
N GLY A 555 -47.36 -4.34 44.65
CA GLY A 555 -48.62 -4.67 45.32
C GLY A 555 -48.54 -5.38 46.68
N GLY A 556 -47.39 -5.35 47.34
CA GLY A 556 -47.23 -5.83 48.72
C GLY A 556 -46.62 -7.23 48.86
N GLY A 557 -46.33 -7.91 47.76
CA GLY A 557 -45.41 -9.05 47.72
C GLY A 557 -43.94 -8.61 47.83
N VAL A 558 -43.05 -9.55 48.15
CA VAL A 558 -41.59 -9.34 48.09
C VAL A 558 -41.11 -9.91 46.77
N ASP A 559 -40.65 -9.06 45.87
CA ASP A 559 -40.12 -9.50 44.59
C ASP A 559 -38.65 -9.86 44.73
N THR A 560 -38.20 -10.88 44.00
CA THR A 560 -36.83 -11.36 44.11
C THR A 560 -36.15 -11.47 42.75
N LEU A 561 -34.91 -10.99 42.66
CA LEU A 561 -34.04 -11.18 41.51
C LEU A 561 -32.79 -11.92 41.97
N SER A 562 -32.53 -13.08 41.40
CA SER A 562 -31.38 -13.90 41.76
C SER A 562 -30.57 -14.32 40.55
N VAL A 563 -29.27 -14.51 40.76
CA VAL A 563 -28.33 -15.06 39.80
C VAL A 563 -27.78 -16.35 40.40
N THR A 564 -27.90 -17.45 39.67
CA THR A 564 -27.47 -18.78 40.10
C THR A 564 -26.47 -19.35 39.11
N ASN A 565 -25.69 -20.35 39.54
CA ASN A 565 -24.94 -21.24 38.65
C ASN A 565 -25.22 -22.68 39.14
N GLY A 566 -26.25 -23.28 38.54
CA GLY A 566 -26.82 -24.54 38.98
C GLY A 566 -27.42 -24.39 40.38
N THR A 567 -27.07 -25.28 41.30
CA THR A 567 -27.64 -25.25 42.66
C THR A 567 -27.09 -24.13 43.56
N ARG A 568 -26.15 -23.31 43.07
CA ARG A 568 -25.50 -22.25 43.86
C ARG A 568 -26.08 -20.89 43.53
N THR A 569 -26.67 -20.20 44.52
CA THR A 569 -27.02 -18.79 44.42
C THR A 569 -25.79 -17.92 44.57
N ILE A 570 -25.49 -17.13 43.55
CA ILE A 570 -24.36 -16.20 43.51
C ILE A 570 -24.79 -14.84 44.06
N MET A 571 -26.01 -14.41 43.73
CA MET A 571 -26.55 -13.13 44.15
C MET A 571 -28.06 -13.23 44.29
N ALA A 572 -28.64 -12.60 45.31
CA ALA A 572 -30.08 -12.50 45.47
C ALA A 572 -30.43 -11.12 46.01
N PHE A 573 -31.38 -10.46 45.35
CA PHE A 573 -31.99 -9.22 45.80
C PHE A 573 -33.45 -9.50 46.13
N SER A 574 -33.93 -8.87 47.20
CA SER A 574 -35.33 -8.86 47.56
C SER A 574 -35.73 -7.42 47.77
N TYR A 575 -36.78 -6.97 47.09
CA TYR A 575 -37.28 -5.59 47.21
C TYR A 575 -38.79 -5.59 47.46
N THR A 576 -39.25 -4.60 48.21
CA THR A 576 -40.64 -4.48 48.67
C THR A 576 -41.36 -3.26 48.08
N SER A 577 -40.69 -2.54 47.19
CA SER A 577 -41.13 -1.29 46.53
C SER A 577 -41.09 -1.44 45.00
N THR A 578 -41.58 -0.43 44.26
CA THR A 578 -41.75 -0.34 42.78
C THR A 578 -40.47 -0.45 41.94
N GLU A 579 -39.44 -1.16 42.41
CA GLU A 579 -38.11 -1.12 41.81
C GLU A 579 -38.02 -2.00 40.56
N SER A 580 -37.37 -1.47 39.52
CA SER A 580 -37.01 -2.20 38.30
C SER A 580 -35.50 -2.44 38.27
N GLY A 581 -35.10 -3.67 37.96
CA GLY A 581 -33.69 -4.07 37.81
C GLY A 581 -33.37 -4.44 36.37
N THR A 582 -32.23 -3.98 35.84
CA THR A 582 -31.70 -4.39 34.53
C THR A 582 -30.31 -5.02 34.71
N ILE A 583 -30.08 -6.16 34.06
CA ILE A 583 -28.81 -6.87 33.99
C ILE A 583 -28.30 -6.76 32.55
N ARG A 584 -27.12 -6.17 32.30
CA ARG A 584 -26.51 -6.08 30.96
C ARG A 584 -25.33 -7.04 30.80
N SER A 585 -25.14 -7.55 29.58
CA SER A 585 -24.11 -8.53 29.26
C SER A 585 -22.69 -7.94 29.15
N ASP A 586 -22.57 -6.63 28.87
CA ASP A 586 -21.31 -5.91 28.73
C ASP A 586 -20.64 -5.64 30.09
N GLY A 587 -20.08 -6.68 30.70
CA GLY A 587 -19.25 -6.57 31.91
C GLY A 587 -19.98 -6.69 33.25
N TYR A 588 -21.02 -7.53 33.35
CA TYR A 588 -21.72 -7.85 34.61
C TYR A 588 -22.33 -6.62 35.31
N GLN A 589 -22.62 -5.53 34.59
CA GLN A 589 -23.25 -4.37 35.20
C GLN A 589 -24.76 -4.62 35.40
N ILE A 590 -25.16 -4.68 36.66
CA ILE A 590 -26.55 -4.64 37.09
C ILE A 590 -26.88 -3.18 37.40
N SER A 591 -27.77 -2.56 36.63
CA SER A 591 -28.21 -1.17 36.83
C SER A 591 -29.67 -1.15 37.24
N PHE A 592 -29.98 -0.45 38.34
CA PHE A 592 -31.36 -0.20 38.80
C PHE A 592 -31.76 1.21 38.37
N SER A 593 -32.87 1.38 37.65
CA SER A 593 -33.17 2.66 36.98
C SER A 593 -34.15 3.59 37.71
N GLU A 594 -34.77 3.17 38.80
CA GLU A 594 -35.53 4.06 39.68
C GLU A 594 -35.35 3.60 41.12
N VAL A 595 -34.53 4.32 41.88
CA VAL A 595 -34.57 4.24 43.35
C VAL A 595 -35.01 5.61 43.84
N GLU A 596 -36.05 5.64 44.69
CA GLU A 596 -36.43 6.87 45.39
C GLU A 596 -35.19 7.51 46.04
N ALA A 597 -35.14 8.84 46.06
CA ALA A 597 -33.98 9.63 46.45
C ALA A 597 -33.29 9.12 47.72
N GLY A 598 -32.16 8.42 47.58
CA GLY A 598 -31.43 7.91 48.74
C GLY A 598 -30.31 6.90 48.50
N THR A 599 -30.19 6.25 47.35
CA THR A 599 -29.14 5.24 47.11
C THR A 599 -28.45 5.43 45.76
N THR A 600 -27.12 5.34 45.77
CA THR A 600 -26.27 5.34 44.57
C THR A 600 -26.22 3.94 43.92
N PRO A 601 -26.05 3.86 42.59
CA PRO A 601 -26.05 2.59 41.86
C PRO A 601 -24.89 1.66 42.28
N ILE A 602 -25.20 0.37 42.37
CA ILE A 602 -24.22 -0.71 42.57
C ILE A 602 -23.56 -0.98 41.21
N SER A 603 -22.22 -1.00 41.15
CA SER A 603 -21.46 -1.37 39.95
C SER A 603 -20.64 -2.62 40.26
N VAL A 604 -20.79 -3.64 39.42
CA VAL A 604 -19.91 -4.83 39.43
C VAL A 604 -18.92 -4.66 38.28
N THR A 605 -17.63 -4.90 38.53
CA THR A 605 -16.61 -4.86 37.48
C THR A 605 -15.63 -6.00 37.71
N GLY A 606 -15.62 -7.01 36.82
CA GLY A 606 -14.74 -8.18 36.90
C GLY A 606 -15.20 -9.26 37.91
N THR A 607 -14.25 -10.06 38.41
CA THR A 607 -14.49 -11.17 39.37
C THR A 607 -14.70 -10.72 40.83
N THR A 608 -14.78 -9.41 41.08
CA THR A 608 -14.90 -8.85 42.42
C THR A 608 -16.21 -8.07 42.54
N LEU A 609 -17.01 -8.38 43.56
CA LEU A 609 -18.26 -7.68 43.85
C LEU A 609 -17.99 -6.51 44.80
N ASN A 610 -17.92 -5.29 44.25
CA ASN A 610 -17.84 -4.06 45.06
C ASN A 610 -19.23 -3.45 45.22
N ALA A 611 -19.91 -3.74 46.33
CA ALA A 611 -21.16 -3.08 46.67
C ALA A 611 -20.88 -1.84 47.53
N VAL A 612 -21.10 -0.63 46.98
CA VAL A 612 -20.97 0.64 47.72
C VAL A 612 -22.37 1.08 48.15
N PHE A 613 -22.63 1.10 49.45
CA PHE A 613 -23.89 1.59 50.02
C PHE A 613 -23.65 2.92 50.75
N ASN A 614 -24.30 4.00 50.32
CA ASN A 614 -24.42 5.21 51.12
C ASN A 614 -25.86 5.30 51.61
N ALA A 615 -26.11 4.90 52.87
CA ALA A 615 -27.45 5.00 53.48
C ALA A 615 -27.56 6.26 54.36
N PRO A 616 -28.59 7.11 54.21
CA PRO A 616 -28.92 8.10 55.23
C PRO A 616 -29.58 7.43 56.45
N ALA A 617 -29.46 8.08 57.61
CA ALA A 617 -29.60 7.51 58.96
C ALA A 617 -31.00 6.99 59.40
N ALA A 618 -31.91 6.59 58.51
CA ALA A 618 -33.22 6.08 58.89
C ALA A 618 -33.57 4.75 58.19
N ALA A 619 -33.37 3.67 58.94
CA ALA A 619 -34.03 2.37 58.87
C ALA A 619 -34.33 1.76 57.48
N THR A 620 -33.30 1.20 56.85
CA THR A 620 -33.46 0.07 55.92
C THR A 620 -32.44 -1.00 56.32
N THR A 621 -32.91 -2.17 56.72
CA THR A 621 -32.04 -3.30 57.10
C THR A 621 -31.63 -4.03 55.82
N VAL A 622 -30.40 -3.82 55.35
CA VAL A 622 -29.82 -4.65 54.28
C VAL A 622 -29.13 -5.85 54.94
N THR A 623 -29.72 -7.03 54.83
CA THR A 623 -29.13 -8.28 55.33
C THR A 623 -28.36 -8.99 54.21
N LEU A 624 -27.03 -9.01 54.29
CA LEU A 624 -26.19 -9.89 53.48
C LEU A 624 -25.93 -11.16 54.28
N SER A 625 -26.48 -12.31 53.86
CA SER A 625 -26.16 -13.60 54.48
C SER A 625 -24.97 -14.25 53.76
N GLU A 626 -23.86 -14.46 54.49
CA GLU A 626 -22.69 -15.18 53.98
C GLU A 626 -23.03 -16.66 53.67
N LEU A 627 -22.55 -17.15 52.52
CA LEU A 627 -22.49 -18.57 52.20
C LEU A 627 -21.01 -18.99 52.09
N ALA A 628 -20.57 -19.72 53.11
CA ALA A 628 -19.37 -20.54 53.24
C ALA A 628 -18.14 -20.20 52.35
N GLY A 629 -17.18 -19.45 52.92
CA GLY A 629 -15.77 -19.51 52.51
C GLY A 629 -15.02 -18.19 52.30
N GLY A 630 -15.65 -17.03 52.43
CA GLY A 630 -14.97 -15.72 52.31
C GLY A 630 -14.75 -15.03 53.66
N GLU A 631 -13.63 -14.34 53.84
CA GLU A 631 -13.41 -13.41 54.96
C GLU A 631 -14.00 -12.04 54.64
N SER A 632 -14.85 -11.53 55.54
CA SER A 632 -15.32 -10.13 55.53
C SER A 632 -14.53 -9.28 56.54
N GLN A 633 -14.00 -8.14 56.10
CA GLN A 633 -13.57 -7.04 57.01
C GLN A 633 -14.58 -5.89 56.95
N VAL A 634 -15.13 -5.52 58.10
CA VAL A 634 -15.91 -4.29 58.28
C VAL A 634 -14.99 -3.25 58.92
N SER A 635 -14.60 -2.22 58.17
CA SER A 635 -13.91 -1.05 58.74
C SER A 635 -14.92 0.04 59.08
N GLY A 636 -14.69 0.73 60.21
CA GLY A 636 -15.58 1.76 60.74
C GLY A 636 -15.72 2.93 59.77
N GLY A 637 -16.80 2.92 58.98
CA GLY A 637 -17.09 3.92 57.96
C GLY A 637 -17.82 3.32 56.75
N GLY A 638 -18.92 2.60 56.97
CA GLY A 638 -19.97 2.38 55.96
C GLY A 638 -19.67 1.60 54.67
N ILE A 639 -18.47 1.05 54.47
CA ILE A 639 -18.13 0.29 53.26
C ILE A 639 -17.88 -1.17 53.62
N ALA A 640 -18.67 -2.08 53.05
CA ALA A 640 -18.42 -3.52 53.08
C ALA A 640 -17.88 -3.95 51.70
N THR A 641 -16.78 -4.71 51.69
CA THR A 641 -16.16 -5.20 50.46
C THR A 641 -15.97 -6.70 50.58
N THR A 642 -16.52 -7.49 49.65
CA THR A 642 -16.40 -8.95 49.67
C THR A 642 -15.67 -9.43 48.42
N LYS A 643 -14.51 -10.05 48.60
CA LYS A 643 -13.69 -10.62 47.52
C LYS A 643 -14.01 -12.10 47.35
N MET A 644 -14.49 -12.51 46.17
CA MET A 644 -14.62 -13.94 45.86
C MET A 644 -13.26 -14.49 45.38
N VAL A 645 -12.79 -15.58 46.00
CA VAL A 645 -11.56 -16.27 45.65
C VAL A 645 -11.91 -17.55 44.88
N ASP A 646 -11.35 -17.70 43.68
CA ASP A 646 -11.44 -18.90 42.84
C ASP A 646 -10.63 -20.07 43.46
N PRO A 647 -11.06 -21.35 43.40
CA PRO A 647 -10.41 -22.42 44.15
C PRO A 647 -9.29 -23.07 43.32
N THR A 648 -8.20 -22.36 42.98
CA THR A 648 -6.98 -23.01 42.45
C THR A 648 -5.62 -22.36 42.78
N VAL A 649 -5.48 -21.40 43.70
CA VAL A 649 -4.12 -20.87 44.02
C VAL A 649 -3.93 -20.54 45.51
N SER A 650 -2.90 -21.12 46.12
CA SER A 650 -2.36 -20.73 47.44
C SER A 650 -1.52 -19.46 47.29
N LEU A 651 -1.74 -18.46 48.15
CA LEU A 651 -0.81 -17.33 48.31
C LEU A 651 -0.59 -17.03 49.80
N THR A 652 0.64 -17.25 50.26
CA THR A 652 1.15 -16.86 51.58
C THR A 652 1.79 -15.48 51.48
N ILE A 653 1.43 -14.51 52.33
CA ILE A 653 2.29 -13.35 52.63
C ILE A 653 2.14 -12.94 54.11
N ASN A 654 3.24 -13.15 54.84
CA ASN A 654 3.68 -12.77 56.21
C ASN A 654 2.68 -12.59 57.35
#